data_AF-A0A8C1UDA5-F1
#
_entry.id   AF-A0A8C1UDA5-F1
#
_cell.length_a   1.000
_cell.length_b   1.000
_cell.length_c   1.000
_cell.angle_alpha   90.00
_cell.angle_beta   90.00
_cell.angle_gamma   90.00
#
_symmetry.space_group_name_H-M   'P 1'
#
loop_
_entity.id
_entity.type
_entity.pdbx_description
1 polymer ?
#
loop_
_entity_poly.entity_id
_entity_poly.type
_entity_poly.pdbx_seq_one_letter_code
_entity_poly.pdbx_strand_id
1 'polypeptide(L)'
;MQCLFSLMQQAQEFLPGQDFGSSLLGDLGELGELSCSASEDLRIELDQSELKQRELQEKIRQLTSEAADLKGVVKDLQEQLLAQGPNQEKKEDQEVVKTVRECADRLHTTTQGLEALRTSERNLEAKLSIAENRNMELLAKLDGALSEKGQQAANYCDSAWTIQELLTKLKEAEEERIEFKRESEDRARLAEQLAQELKLQEEKLKEMENKLDTCRVSVDKERTTAMQQADELQMTINRLQGALSLKERETGNLRTQLQDMQRALETKDGQLEEHKKRIEEELQHKSVLKEQLNAKETELSTVTQKIRQLENLNQRLTSESQSFQTQGKKLEEYKNQCTSLMEINAKLIQTVKRNEESSKELAQAKNTLERKLITTQASEKQLRTRLESAGLTVENQNLEECIQNGQKNSEETKIEQLGENSILTLEELNERAAENKTVTSSFLREANGSSRTDNGESTSRLALAEAQLELNMKEVSRLQEEVMELRAQLLVSSEEKIKIQALQEVTEASREDLRAQAEQLKSQVEELNRRHVEELLHCREKEDTLVKERDMEAHVRAEIQTNLTAVREELHVLKTQNSTLALENGEAREALNRANTETAELGVHVCMLTGQNEESQLRWAELSTKLQELQMEAQEEVETLSDSMEALRKDNARLQEQLKQTEGLPEAMQKLQERLEQVEDEAKSIQEIRQREVDTLRSQLSDEAVHHQSQVEGLNDELDALRKRLENEVKKVSSLESKVLELESANSDYSQMIEKKNALICDSETIINQKEEQIKSLRLDLTRAEEELALTQQSCNELSVDLSRSAMEKQAIELKMSAEIDDLYRTKKNLEERLIELIRDKDALWQKSDALEFEQKRRAEEQTDRDVTYCLSCHNHFTWMLRKHSCRSGAKL
;
A
#
# COMPACT_ATOMS: atom_id res chain seq x y z
N MET A 1 14.50 19.05 51.25
CA MET A 1 14.62 20.45 51.73
C MET A 1 13.23 21.06 51.78
N GLN A 2 13.10 22.22 52.43
CA GLN A 2 11.90 23.03 52.71
C GLN A 2 10.71 22.86 51.73
N CYS A 3 9.46 22.67 52.18
CA CYS A 3 8.58 23.62 52.90
C CYS A 3 8.29 24.89 52.06
N LEU A 4 7.06 25.17 51.62
CA LEU A 4 5.84 25.56 52.37
C LEU A 4 5.92 26.94 53.06
N PHE A 5 4.76 27.62 53.07
CA PHE A 5 4.39 28.86 53.76
C PHE A 5 4.81 30.23 53.17
N SER A 6 3.85 30.90 52.51
CA SER A 6 3.58 32.36 52.46
C SER A 6 2.66 32.68 51.25
N LEU A 7 1.70 33.61 51.28
CA LEU A 7 1.27 34.52 52.34
C LEU A 7 -0.24 34.40 52.63
N MET A 8 -0.59 34.61 53.90
CA MET A 8 -1.76 35.42 54.28
C MET A 8 -1.26 36.72 54.92
N GLN A 9 -2.21 37.67 55.09
CA GLN A 9 -2.28 38.64 56.20
C GLN A 9 -1.75 40.08 55.98
N GLN A 10 -2.66 41.04 56.25
CA GLN A 10 -2.45 42.49 56.50
C GLN A 10 -1.93 43.36 55.33
N ALA A 11 -2.32 44.63 55.17
CA ALA A 11 -3.33 45.48 55.84
C ALA A 11 -3.81 46.53 54.79
N GLN A 12 -5.12 46.75 54.59
CA GLN A 12 -6.04 47.64 55.34
C GLN A 12 -5.88 49.14 55.01
N GLU A 13 -7.05 49.80 54.91
CA GLU A 13 -7.33 51.16 54.44
C GLU A 13 -7.19 51.33 52.91
N PHE A 14 -7.90 52.27 52.25
CA PHE A 14 -8.75 53.35 52.80
C PHE A 14 -10.12 53.45 52.10
N LEU A 15 -10.96 54.37 52.59
CA LEU A 15 -12.37 54.62 52.23
C LEU A 15 -12.53 55.98 51.48
N PRO A 16 -13.71 56.38 50.93
CA PRO A 16 -15.05 55.87 51.22
C PRO A 16 -15.93 55.48 50.01
N GLY A 17 -16.62 54.35 50.14
CA GLY A 17 -17.95 54.19 49.55
C GLY A 17 -18.97 54.77 50.53
N GLN A 18 -19.68 55.83 50.13
CA GLN A 18 -20.66 56.51 50.98
C GLN A 18 -22.03 55.81 50.94
N ASP A 19 -22.81 56.03 52.00
CA ASP A 19 -24.08 55.37 52.33
C ASP A 19 -25.09 55.28 51.17
N PHE A 20 -25.78 54.13 51.06
CA PHE A 20 -27.25 54.05 51.11
C PHE A 20 -27.73 52.58 51.11
N GLY A 21 -27.64 51.95 52.29
CA GLY A 21 -28.55 50.83 52.60
C GLY A 21 -29.91 51.38 53.05
N SER A 22 -30.98 50.58 52.90
CA SER A 22 -32.36 50.89 53.31
C SER A 22 -33.18 51.78 52.35
N SER A 23 -33.67 51.21 51.26
CA SER A 23 -34.95 51.61 50.64
C SER A 23 -35.52 50.48 49.77
N LEU A 24 -36.81 50.56 49.43
CA LEU A 24 -37.53 49.70 48.48
C LEU A 24 -37.65 48.19 48.82
N LEU A 25 -37.68 47.85 50.12
CA LEU A 25 -38.51 46.74 50.61
C LEU A 25 -39.64 47.31 51.49
N GLY A 26 -40.46 48.19 50.91
CA GLY A 26 -41.36 49.06 51.67
C GLY A 26 -42.53 49.61 50.86
N ASP A 27 -43.23 48.75 50.12
CA ASP A 27 -44.48 49.10 49.41
C ASP A 27 -45.49 47.94 49.37
N LEU A 28 -45.45 47.06 50.38
CA LEU A 28 -46.46 46.02 50.66
C LEU A 28 -46.89 46.04 52.15
N GLY A 29 -46.74 47.18 52.82
CA GLY A 29 -47.04 47.35 54.26
C GLY A 29 -48.44 47.88 54.59
N GLU A 30 -49.12 48.54 53.66
CA GLU A 30 -50.34 49.34 53.95
C GLU A 30 -51.66 48.55 54.01
N LEU A 31 -51.63 47.23 54.23
CA LEU A 31 -52.81 46.41 54.55
C LEU A 31 -52.65 45.57 55.82
N GLY A 32 -51.63 45.83 56.64
CA GLY A 32 -51.37 45.12 57.90
C GLY A 32 -51.89 45.79 59.17
N GLU A 33 -51.97 47.13 59.22
CA GLU A 33 -52.18 47.89 60.47
C GLU A 33 -53.55 48.60 60.56
N LEU A 34 -54.63 47.96 60.10
CA LEU A 34 -55.99 48.35 60.52
C LEU A 34 -56.28 47.87 61.95
N SER A 35 -55.66 48.56 62.90
CA SER A 35 -56.01 48.67 64.32
C SER A 35 -56.66 47.45 64.99
N CYS A 36 -55.87 46.73 65.79
CA CYS A 36 -56.43 45.79 66.77
C CYS A 36 -57.46 46.46 67.69
N SER A 37 -57.29 47.76 68.02
CA SER A 37 -58.26 48.49 68.83
C SER A 37 -59.63 48.54 68.17
N ALA A 38 -59.73 48.68 66.84
CA ALA A 38 -61.04 48.74 66.19
C ALA A 38 -61.83 47.42 66.32
N SER A 39 -61.13 46.27 66.37
CA SER A 39 -61.76 44.96 66.63
C SER A 39 -62.10 44.77 68.12
N GLU A 40 -61.25 45.25 69.02
CA GLU A 40 -61.51 45.25 70.47
C GLU A 40 -62.68 46.19 70.84
N ASP A 41 -62.72 47.39 70.26
CA ASP A 41 -63.73 48.44 70.45
C ASP A 41 -65.10 47.96 69.96
N LEU A 42 -65.19 47.38 68.76
CA LEU A 42 -66.43 46.77 68.25
C LEU A 42 -66.92 45.60 69.11
N ARG A 43 -66.00 44.84 69.72
CA ARG A 43 -66.34 43.76 70.65
C ARG A 43 -66.88 44.30 71.97
N ILE A 44 -66.27 45.37 72.50
CA ILE A 44 -66.74 46.07 73.70
C ILE A 44 -68.09 46.76 73.46
N GLU A 45 -68.33 47.34 72.28
CA GLU A 45 -69.64 47.88 71.90
C GLU A 45 -70.69 46.78 71.77
N LEU A 46 -70.35 45.60 71.23
CA LEU A 46 -71.25 44.45 71.15
C LEU A 46 -71.61 43.92 72.55
N ASP A 47 -70.63 43.73 73.44
CA ASP A 47 -70.86 43.30 74.83
C ASP A 47 -71.72 44.32 75.60
N GLN A 48 -71.49 45.63 75.40
CA GLN A 48 -72.36 46.68 75.95
C GLN A 48 -73.77 46.68 75.34
N SER A 49 -73.91 46.33 74.06
CA SER A 49 -75.20 46.23 73.38
C SER A 49 -76.00 45.04 73.93
N GLU A 50 -75.36 43.87 74.10
CA GLU A 50 -75.98 42.73 74.77
C GLU A 50 -76.37 43.05 76.22
N LEU A 51 -75.53 43.78 76.97
CA LEU A 51 -75.85 44.18 78.33
C LEU A 51 -77.10 45.07 78.38
N LYS A 52 -77.16 46.11 77.52
CA LYS A 52 -78.34 46.97 77.36
C LYS A 52 -79.57 46.20 76.90
N GLN A 53 -79.41 45.19 76.04
CA GLN A 53 -80.50 44.31 75.61
C GLN A 53 -81.03 43.45 76.77
N ARG A 54 -80.15 42.88 77.60
CA ARG A 54 -80.53 42.13 78.82
C ARG A 54 -81.22 43.04 79.84
N GLU A 55 -80.70 44.25 80.06
CA GLU A 55 -81.33 45.26 80.92
C GLU A 55 -82.72 45.67 80.42
N LEU A 56 -82.89 45.90 79.10
CA LEU A 56 -84.18 46.21 78.49
C LEU A 56 -85.16 45.04 78.57
N GLN A 57 -84.71 43.80 78.38
CA GLN A 57 -85.54 42.60 78.56
C GLN A 57 -86.01 42.45 80.01
N GLU A 58 -85.13 42.69 81.00
CA GLU A 58 -85.49 42.68 82.41
C GLU A 58 -86.42 43.86 82.76
N LYS A 59 -86.23 45.05 82.16
CA LYS A 59 -87.14 46.20 82.27
C LYS A 59 -88.53 45.87 81.73
N ILE A 60 -88.61 45.19 80.59
CA ILE A 60 -89.86 44.71 79.99
C ILE A 60 -90.50 43.65 80.89
N ARG A 61 -89.72 42.75 81.50
CA ARG A 61 -90.22 41.75 82.45
C ARG A 61 -90.80 42.40 83.72
N GLN A 62 -90.15 43.44 84.25
CA GLN A 62 -90.63 44.25 85.37
C GLN A 62 -91.93 44.99 84.99
N LEU A 63 -91.95 45.72 83.88
CA LEU A 63 -93.18 46.38 83.38
C LEU A 63 -94.31 45.39 83.06
N THR A 64 -93.99 44.15 82.68
CA THR A 64 -94.98 43.10 82.43
C THR A 64 -95.55 42.51 83.72
N SER A 65 -94.74 42.43 84.80
CA SER A 65 -95.24 42.07 86.13
C SER A 65 -96.04 43.21 86.74
N GLU A 66 -95.58 44.46 86.69
CA GLU A 66 -96.35 45.64 87.09
C GLU A 66 -97.69 45.74 86.32
N ALA A 67 -97.70 45.45 85.02
CA ALA A 67 -98.94 45.39 84.22
C ALA A 67 -99.83 44.18 84.54
N ALA A 68 -99.29 43.10 85.12
CA ALA A 68 -100.06 41.97 85.63
C ALA A 68 -100.66 42.29 87.02
N ASP A 69 -99.88 42.92 87.89
CA ASP A 69 -100.31 43.38 89.22
C ASP A 69 -101.37 44.48 89.10
N LEU A 70 -101.19 45.45 88.18
CA LEU A 70 -102.21 46.44 87.86
C LEU A 70 -103.47 45.82 87.25
N LYS A 71 -103.36 44.73 86.49
CA LYS A 71 -104.54 43.93 86.06
C LYS A 71 -105.20 43.19 87.22
N GLY A 72 -104.42 42.73 88.20
CA GLY A 72 -104.91 42.21 89.47
C GLY A 72 -105.72 43.26 90.23
N VAL A 73 -105.13 44.42 90.49
CA VAL A 73 -105.80 45.56 91.16
C VAL A 73 -107.03 46.03 90.40
N VAL A 74 -107.00 46.10 89.06
CA VAL A 74 -108.19 46.42 88.25
C VAL A 74 -109.27 45.33 88.40
N LYS A 75 -108.90 44.05 88.43
CA LYS A 75 -109.84 42.94 88.63
C LYS A 75 -110.44 42.94 90.04
N ASP A 76 -109.64 43.22 91.06
CA ASP A 76 -110.10 43.33 92.46
C ASP A 76 -111.03 44.54 92.65
N LEU A 77 -110.71 45.69 92.04
CA LEU A 77 -111.60 46.86 91.98
C LEU A 77 -112.88 46.57 91.21
N GLN A 78 -112.81 45.76 90.14
CA GLN A 78 -113.97 45.38 89.33
C GLN A 78 -114.86 44.34 90.04
N GLU A 79 -114.29 43.47 90.88
CA GLU A 79 -115.04 42.57 91.76
C GLU A 79 -115.65 43.33 92.97
N GLN A 80 -114.97 44.34 93.51
CA GLN A 80 -115.55 45.26 94.50
C GLN A 80 -116.71 46.09 93.91
N LEU A 81 -116.59 46.55 92.66
CA LEU A 81 -117.67 47.26 91.94
C LEU A 81 -118.88 46.40 91.58
N LEU A 82 -118.75 45.07 91.59
CA LEU A 82 -119.86 44.14 91.36
C LEU A 82 -120.59 43.72 92.66
N ALA A 83 -120.14 44.18 93.82
CA ALA A 83 -120.64 43.75 95.13
C ALA A 83 -121.65 44.70 95.80
N GLN A 84 -122.04 45.83 95.19
CA GLN A 84 -123.01 46.77 95.79
C GLN A 84 -124.04 47.37 94.82
N GLY A 85 -125.27 47.50 95.33
CA GLY A 85 -126.38 48.28 94.78
C GLY A 85 -127.73 47.85 95.39
N PRO A 86 -128.86 48.53 95.11
CA PRO A 86 -129.03 49.81 94.41
C PRO A 86 -129.86 50.85 95.23
N ASN A 87 -130.29 51.94 94.55
CA ASN A 87 -131.16 53.06 95.00
C ASN A 87 -130.40 54.21 95.72
N GLN A 88 -130.71 55.51 95.53
CA GLN A 88 -131.95 56.17 95.06
C GLN A 88 -131.75 57.36 94.08
N GLU A 89 -132.77 57.55 93.23
CA GLU A 89 -133.36 58.81 92.72
C GLU A 89 -132.58 60.13 92.45
N LYS A 90 -132.62 60.52 91.15
CA LYS A 90 -132.93 61.87 90.58
C LYS A 90 -131.86 62.99 90.54
N LYS A 91 -131.83 63.65 89.35
CA LYS A 91 -131.13 64.90 88.95
C LYS A 91 -129.60 64.75 88.76
N GLU A 92 -128.93 65.45 87.83
CA GLU A 92 -129.37 66.46 86.86
C GLU A 92 -128.54 66.42 85.55
N ASP A 93 -129.15 66.67 84.39
CA ASP A 93 -128.49 66.55 83.07
C ASP A 93 -127.64 67.77 82.69
N GLN A 94 -126.33 67.76 83.01
CA GLN A 94 -125.41 68.74 82.40
C GLN A 94 -123.94 68.30 82.21
N GLU A 95 -123.46 67.23 82.84
CA GLU A 95 -122.02 66.91 82.88
C GLU A 95 -121.54 65.99 81.74
N VAL A 96 -122.40 65.11 81.22
CA VAL A 96 -122.06 64.08 80.20
C VAL A 96 -121.59 64.69 78.86
N VAL A 97 -122.09 65.86 78.48
CA VAL A 97 -121.70 66.52 77.22
C VAL A 97 -120.24 66.98 77.25
N LYS A 98 -119.71 67.30 78.44
CA LYS A 98 -118.34 67.78 78.62
C LYS A 98 -117.33 66.64 78.47
N THR A 99 -117.55 65.53 79.16
CA THR A 99 -116.68 64.34 79.11
C THR A 99 -116.66 63.68 77.73
N VAL A 100 -117.79 63.69 76.99
CA VAL A 100 -117.84 63.20 75.60
C VAL A 100 -117.02 64.09 74.65
N ARG A 101 -117.01 65.42 74.84
CA ARG A 101 -116.16 66.32 74.05
C ARG A 101 -114.67 66.11 74.37
N GLU A 102 -114.30 66.10 75.65
CA GLU A 102 -112.92 65.81 76.09
C GLU A 102 -112.43 64.44 75.60
N CYS A 103 -113.31 63.43 75.51
CA CYS A 103 -112.98 62.12 74.93
C CYS A 103 -112.76 62.19 73.40
N ALA A 104 -113.57 62.95 72.67
CA ALA A 104 -113.40 63.17 71.24
C ALA A 104 -112.10 63.94 70.91
N ASP A 105 -111.78 64.97 71.69
CA ASP A 105 -110.55 65.77 71.52
C ASP A 105 -109.29 64.93 71.82
N ARG A 106 -109.36 64.02 72.82
CA ARG A 106 -108.33 63.00 73.08
C ARG A 106 -108.19 61.98 71.96
N LEU A 107 -109.29 61.59 71.31
CA LEU A 107 -109.26 60.68 70.15
C LEU A 107 -108.66 61.37 68.91
N HIS A 108 -108.97 62.65 68.70
CA HIS A 108 -108.41 63.41 67.59
C HIS A 108 -106.90 63.64 67.75
N THR A 109 -106.46 64.04 68.96
CA THR A 109 -105.02 64.23 69.26
C THR A 109 -104.22 62.93 69.21
N THR A 110 -104.78 61.79 69.65
CA THR A 110 -104.12 60.48 69.45
C THR A 110 -104.09 60.04 67.98
N THR A 111 -105.11 60.37 67.19
CA THR A 111 -105.10 60.11 65.73
C THR A 111 -104.03 60.92 65.03
N GLN A 112 -103.93 62.24 65.31
CA GLN A 112 -102.85 63.10 64.82
C GLN A 112 -101.45 62.60 65.25
N GLY A 113 -101.32 62.10 66.48
CA GLY A 113 -100.09 61.46 66.98
C GLY A 113 -99.70 60.21 66.20
N LEU A 114 -100.66 59.35 65.83
CA LEU A 114 -100.42 58.19 64.99
C LEU A 114 -100.08 58.55 63.54
N GLU A 115 -100.62 59.64 63.00
CA GLU A 115 -100.24 60.18 61.68
C GLU A 115 -98.84 60.82 61.69
N ALA A 116 -98.46 61.48 62.78
CA ALA A 116 -97.09 61.96 63.00
C ALA A 116 -96.09 60.81 63.12
N LEU A 117 -96.45 59.72 63.82
CA LEU A 117 -95.62 58.51 63.87
C LEU A 117 -95.48 57.84 62.49
N ARG A 118 -96.58 57.66 61.74
CA ARG A 118 -96.57 57.10 60.37
C ARG A 118 -95.85 57.97 59.34
N THR A 119 -95.72 59.28 59.57
CA THR A 119 -94.89 60.15 58.72
C THR A 119 -93.42 60.09 59.14
N SER A 120 -93.12 59.94 60.44
CA SER A 120 -91.77 59.63 60.92
C SER A 120 -91.27 58.27 60.41
N GLU A 121 -92.12 57.25 60.41
CA GLU A 121 -91.87 55.88 59.91
C GLU A 121 -91.44 55.90 58.45
N ARG A 122 -92.26 56.46 57.56
CA ARG A 122 -91.91 56.62 56.12
C ARG A 122 -90.66 57.47 55.89
N ASN A 123 -90.39 58.46 56.74
CA ASN A 123 -89.16 59.25 56.69
C ASN A 123 -87.92 58.46 57.15
N LEU A 124 -88.08 57.40 57.94
CA LEU A 124 -87.02 56.45 58.29
C LEU A 124 -86.85 55.40 57.20
N GLU A 125 -87.92 54.84 56.65
CA GLU A 125 -87.89 53.93 55.48
C GLU A 125 -87.19 54.58 54.28
N ALA A 126 -87.51 55.84 53.96
CA ALA A 126 -86.85 56.58 52.88
C ALA A 126 -85.35 56.81 53.15
N LYS A 127 -84.96 57.06 54.40
CA LYS A 127 -83.55 57.19 54.79
C LYS A 127 -82.81 55.85 54.74
N LEU A 128 -83.46 54.77 55.16
CA LEU A 128 -82.94 53.41 55.07
C LEU A 128 -82.67 53.06 53.60
N SER A 129 -83.66 53.24 52.72
CA SER A 129 -83.50 52.97 51.28
C SER A 129 -82.42 53.84 50.64
N ILE A 130 -82.26 55.11 51.03
CA ILE A 130 -81.14 55.94 50.57
C ILE A 130 -79.79 55.37 51.06
N ALA A 131 -79.69 54.90 52.30
CA ALA A 131 -78.48 54.28 52.84
C ALA A 131 -78.17 52.91 52.20
N GLU A 132 -79.19 52.08 51.93
CA GLU A 132 -79.05 50.80 51.23
C GLU A 132 -78.54 51.01 49.79
N ASN A 133 -79.16 51.93 49.04
CA ASN A 133 -78.67 52.30 47.71
C ASN A 133 -77.25 52.87 47.76
N ARG A 134 -76.90 53.66 48.78
CA ARG A 134 -75.54 54.18 49.00
C ARG A 134 -74.53 53.07 49.29
N ASN A 135 -74.92 52.05 50.06
CA ASN A 135 -74.08 50.90 50.35
C ASN A 135 -73.88 50.03 49.10
N MET A 136 -74.93 49.81 48.29
CA MET A 136 -74.80 49.12 46.99
C MET A 136 -73.90 49.90 46.00
N GLU A 137 -74.00 51.24 45.99
CA GLU A 137 -73.10 52.11 45.20
C GLU A 137 -71.63 52.00 45.65
N LEU A 138 -71.38 51.81 46.96
CA LEU A 138 -70.04 51.64 47.52
C LEU A 138 -69.50 50.22 47.28
N LEU A 139 -70.32 49.18 47.42
CA LEU A 139 -69.95 47.79 47.10
C LEU A 139 -69.56 47.66 45.62
N ALA A 140 -70.38 48.17 44.70
CA ALA A 140 -70.05 48.12 43.27
C ALA A 140 -68.74 48.86 42.91
N LYS A 141 -68.37 49.91 43.67
CA LYS A 141 -67.07 50.60 43.53
C LYS A 141 -65.92 49.81 44.15
N LEU A 142 -66.16 49.11 45.25
CA LEU A 142 -65.18 48.21 45.86
C LEU A 142 -64.91 47.02 44.93
N ASP A 143 -65.94 46.38 44.39
CA ASP A 143 -65.83 45.28 43.42
C ASP A 143 -65.08 45.73 42.15
N GLY A 144 -65.40 46.93 41.64
CA GLY A 144 -64.67 47.55 40.53
C GLY A 144 -63.19 47.76 40.84
N ALA A 145 -62.87 48.38 41.99
CA ALA A 145 -61.49 48.61 42.41
C ALA A 145 -60.71 47.32 42.69
N LEU A 146 -61.37 46.28 43.24
CA LEU A 146 -60.79 44.95 43.43
C LEU A 146 -60.56 44.24 42.09
N SER A 147 -61.46 44.38 41.11
CA SER A 147 -61.27 43.86 39.75
C SER A 147 -60.13 44.57 39.02
N GLU A 148 -60.01 45.90 39.15
CA GLU A 148 -58.88 46.67 38.61
C GLU A 148 -57.55 46.26 39.27
N LYS A 149 -57.55 46.04 40.59
CA LYS A 149 -56.37 45.55 41.33
C LYS A 149 -56.01 44.11 40.98
N GLY A 150 -57.00 43.24 40.77
CA GLY A 150 -56.79 41.89 40.25
C GLY A 150 -56.16 41.88 38.86
N GLN A 151 -56.64 42.72 37.95
CA GLN A 151 -56.04 42.87 36.62
C GLN A 151 -54.64 43.48 36.68
N GLN A 152 -54.40 44.47 37.56
CA GLN A 152 -53.04 45.00 37.79
C GLN A 152 -52.10 43.90 38.30
N ALA A 153 -52.52 43.10 39.28
CA ALA A 153 -51.73 41.98 39.80
C ALA A 153 -51.43 40.93 38.71
N ALA A 154 -52.42 40.55 37.89
CA ALA A 154 -52.22 39.65 36.75
C ALA A 154 -51.19 40.22 35.77
N ASN A 155 -51.35 41.48 35.34
CA ASN A 155 -50.40 42.14 34.44
C ASN A 155 -48.97 42.20 35.02
N TYR A 156 -48.81 42.36 36.35
CA TYR A 156 -47.50 42.30 37.01
C TYR A 156 -46.94 40.88 37.04
N CYS A 157 -47.75 39.84 37.24
CA CYS A 157 -47.33 38.44 37.14
C CYS A 157 -46.88 38.09 35.72
N ASP A 158 -47.65 38.48 34.70
CA ASP A 158 -47.31 38.26 33.28
C ASP A 158 -46.01 38.99 32.90
N SER A 159 -45.83 40.23 33.41
CA SER A 159 -44.60 41.00 33.24
C SER A 159 -43.40 40.33 33.92
N ALA A 160 -43.57 39.84 35.15
CA ALA A 160 -42.51 39.15 35.89
C ALA A 160 -42.13 37.82 35.23
N TRP A 161 -43.10 37.07 34.71
CA TRP A 161 -42.86 35.84 33.95
C TRP A 161 -42.12 36.12 32.64
N THR A 162 -42.53 37.16 31.89
CA THR A 162 -41.84 37.62 30.68
C THR A 162 -40.39 38.05 30.97
N ILE A 163 -40.16 38.77 32.08
CA ILE A 163 -38.81 39.15 32.52
C ILE A 163 -37.99 37.90 32.86
N GLN A 164 -38.56 36.92 33.57
CA GLN A 164 -37.86 35.67 33.90
C GLN A 164 -37.54 34.84 32.64
N GLU A 165 -38.42 34.80 31.65
CA GLU A 165 -38.19 34.15 30.35
C GLU A 165 -37.04 34.84 29.60
N LEU A 166 -37.04 36.17 29.52
CA LEU A 166 -35.97 36.96 28.90
C LEU A 166 -34.62 36.83 29.62
N LEU A 167 -34.62 36.77 30.96
CA LEU A 167 -33.42 36.50 31.77
C LEU A 167 -32.88 35.09 31.59
N THR A 168 -33.73 34.12 31.24
CA THR A 168 -33.32 32.74 30.95
C THR A 168 -32.67 32.69 29.56
N LYS A 169 -33.34 33.22 28.54
CA LYS A 169 -32.81 33.35 27.17
C LYS A 169 -31.51 34.16 27.09
N LEU A 170 -31.34 35.17 27.96
CA LEU A 170 -30.10 35.92 28.07
C LEU A 170 -28.95 35.06 28.60
N LYS A 171 -29.19 34.22 29.62
CA LYS A 171 -28.16 33.31 30.14
C LYS A 171 -27.76 32.26 29.12
N GLU A 172 -28.74 31.63 28.46
CA GLU A 172 -28.52 30.67 27.38
C GLU A 172 -27.62 31.28 26.28
N ALA A 173 -27.95 32.49 25.81
CA ALA A 173 -27.13 33.20 24.83
C ALA A 173 -25.75 33.66 25.35
N GLU A 174 -25.59 33.93 26.65
CA GLU A 174 -24.27 34.21 27.24
C GLU A 174 -23.41 32.94 27.41
N GLU A 175 -24.03 31.80 27.70
CA GLU A 175 -23.39 30.48 27.78
C GLU A 175 -22.95 30.01 26.39
N GLU A 176 -23.83 30.03 25.37
CA GLU A 176 -23.49 29.79 23.95
C GLU A 176 -22.32 30.67 23.49
N ARG A 177 -22.33 31.96 23.83
CA ARG A 177 -21.25 32.91 23.51
C ARG A 177 -19.92 32.53 24.19
N ILE A 178 -19.97 31.99 25.41
CA ILE A 178 -18.78 31.51 26.13
C ILE A 178 -18.26 30.22 25.48
N GLU A 179 -19.13 29.30 25.07
CA GLU A 179 -18.74 28.05 24.41
C GLU A 179 -18.16 28.31 23.02
N PHE A 180 -18.84 29.09 22.17
CA PHE A 180 -18.32 29.51 20.86
C PHE A 180 -16.95 30.21 20.99
N LYS A 181 -16.75 31.00 22.05
CA LYS A 181 -15.45 31.61 22.34
C LYS A 181 -14.39 30.57 22.71
N ARG A 182 -14.69 29.59 23.57
CA ARG A 182 -13.78 28.48 23.90
C ARG A 182 -13.41 27.70 22.64
N GLU A 183 -14.39 27.31 21.83
CA GLU A 183 -14.15 26.64 20.55
C GLU A 183 -13.27 27.47 19.61
N SER A 184 -13.48 28.80 19.55
CA SER A 184 -12.65 29.70 18.74
C SER A 184 -11.21 29.77 19.27
N GLU A 185 -11.01 29.72 20.59
CA GLU A 185 -9.68 29.68 21.22
C GLU A 185 -9.00 28.31 21.09
N ASP A 186 -9.76 27.22 21.01
CA ASP A 186 -9.25 25.87 20.67
C ASP A 186 -8.88 25.76 19.19
N ARG A 187 -9.74 26.22 18.28
CA ARG A 187 -9.47 26.33 16.84
C ARG A 187 -8.23 27.20 16.56
N ALA A 188 -8.07 28.32 17.29
CA ALA A 188 -6.89 29.16 17.20
C ALA A 188 -5.61 28.45 17.69
N ARG A 189 -5.68 27.72 18.82
CA ARG A 189 -4.55 26.92 19.33
C ARG A 189 -4.14 25.81 18.36
N LEU A 190 -5.09 25.10 17.76
CA LEU A 190 -4.83 24.10 16.71
C LEU A 190 -4.22 24.73 15.45
N ALA A 191 -4.72 25.88 15.02
CA ALA A 191 -4.16 26.60 13.86
C ALA A 191 -2.72 27.09 14.12
N GLU A 192 -2.40 27.54 15.33
CA GLU A 192 -1.03 27.92 15.69
C GLU A 192 -0.10 26.70 15.80
N GLN A 193 -0.56 25.57 16.36
CA GLN A 193 0.20 24.31 16.34
C GLN A 193 0.53 23.88 14.90
N LEU A 194 -0.46 23.85 14.01
CA LEU A 194 -0.26 23.53 12.59
C LEU A 194 0.68 24.53 11.90
N ALA A 195 0.60 25.82 12.23
CA ALA A 195 1.52 26.83 11.69
C ALA A 195 2.97 26.67 12.21
N GLN A 196 3.17 26.14 13.40
CA GLN A 196 4.49 25.78 13.94
C GLN A 196 5.03 24.49 13.30
N GLU A 197 4.18 23.48 13.09
CA GLU A 197 4.55 22.26 12.36
C GLU A 197 4.92 22.54 10.89
N LEU A 198 4.17 23.41 10.20
CA LEU A 198 4.46 23.82 8.84
C LEU A 198 5.82 24.53 8.74
N LYS A 199 6.13 25.49 9.63
CA LYS A 199 7.46 26.13 9.70
C LYS A 199 8.57 25.12 9.92
N LEU A 200 8.37 24.16 10.81
CA LEU A 200 9.35 23.09 11.06
C LEU A 200 9.53 22.16 9.84
N GLN A 201 8.52 21.99 8.99
CA GLN A 201 8.65 21.28 7.71
C GLN A 201 9.33 22.16 6.64
N GLU A 202 9.03 23.46 6.56
CA GLU A 202 9.72 24.40 5.67
C GLU A 202 11.23 24.48 5.98
N GLU A 203 11.60 24.55 7.27
CA GLU A 203 13.00 24.52 7.70
C GLU A 203 13.71 23.22 7.32
N LYS A 204 13.06 22.06 7.53
CA LYS A 204 13.59 20.75 7.12
C LYS A 204 13.72 20.61 5.60
N LEU A 205 12.74 21.09 4.84
CA LEU A 205 12.80 21.10 3.36
C LEU A 205 13.97 21.96 2.89
N LYS A 206 14.16 23.14 3.48
CA LYS A 206 15.29 24.04 3.19
C LYS A 206 16.63 23.43 3.59
N GLU A 207 16.71 22.69 4.68
CA GLU A 207 17.91 21.93 5.06
C GLU A 207 18.23 20.84 4.02
N MET A 208 17.23 20.11 3.53
CA MET A 208 17.37 19.09 2.50
C MET A 208 17.70 19.67 1.12
N GLU A 209 17.19 20.86 0.79
CA GLU A 209 17.54 21.61 -0.42
C GLU A 209 19.00 22.06 -0.38
N ASN A 210 19.46 22.66 0.73
CA ASN A 210 20.88 23.00 0.94
C ASN A 210 21.81 21.77 0.85
N LYS A 211 21.38 20.62 1.39
CA LYS A 211 22.11 19.34 1.25
C LYS A 211 22.18 18.88 -0.20
N LEU A 212 21.07 18.98 -0.94
CA LEU A 212 21.00 18.58 -2.35
C LEU A 212 21.84 19.49 -3.26
N ASP A 213 21.87 20.80 -3.01
CA ASP A 213 22.76 21.73 -3.72
C ASP A 213 24.24 21.51 -3.34
N THR A 214 24.54 21.14 -2.09
CA THR A 214 25.89 20.71 -1.71
C THR A 214 26.30 19.45 -2.49
N CYS A 215 25.40 18.49 -2.66
CA CYS A 215 25.64 17.26 -3.44
C CYS A 215 25.80 17.56 -4.95
N ARG A 216 25.02 18.49 -5.52
CA ARG A 216 25.22 18.98 -6.89
C ARG A 216 26.62 19.55 -7.06
N VAL A 217 27.05 20.43 -6.15
CA VAL A 217 28.38 21.07 -6.20
C VAL A 217 29.53 20.08 -6.01
N SER A 218 29.36 18.94 -5.33
CA SER A 218 30.36 17.86 -5.35
C SER A 218 30.34 17.07 -6.67
N VAL A 219 29.16 16.70 -7.18
CA VAL A 219 29.03 15.97 -8.45
C VAL A 219 29.55 16.78 -9.64
N ASP A 220 29.35 18.10 -9.67
CA ASP A 220 29.90 18.98 -10.72
C ASP A 220 31.44 19.08 -10.64
N LYS A 221 32.03 18.98 -9.44
CA LYS A 221 33.50 18.92 -9.26
C LYS A 221 34.07 17.57 -9.68
N GLU A 222 33.40 16.49 -9.34
CA GLU A 222 33.77 15.13 -9.78
C GLU A 222 33.64 15.00 -11.30
N ARG A 223 32.54 15.50 -11.89
CA ARG A 223 32.33 15.59 -13.33
C ARG A 223 33.43 16.42 -14.03
N THR A 224 33.77 17.59 -13.52
CA THR A 224 34.80 18.44 -14.15
C THR A 224 36.22 17.87 -14.02
N THR A 225 36.54 17.20 -12.91
CA THR A 225 37.84 16.50 -12.77
C THR A 225 37.91 15.22 -13.62
N ALA A 226 36.82 14.45 -13.73
CA ALA A 226 36.74 13.31 -14.64
C ALA A 226 36.84 13.74 -16.12
N MET A 227 36.24 14.88 -16.50
CA MET A 227 36.35 15.44 -17.85
C MET A 227 37.79 15.90 -18.15
N GLN A 228 38.48 16.52 -17.19
CA GLN A 228 39.91 16.85 -17.33
C GLN A 228 40.79 15.59 -17.50
N GLN A 229 40.49 14.51 -16.76
CA GLN A 229 41.20 13.22 -16.94
C GLN A 229 40.91 12.60 -18.31
N ALA A 230 39.69 12.72 -18.84
CA ALA A 230 39.35 12.27 -20.19
C ALA A 230 40.09 13.08 -21.27
N ASP A 231 40.17 14.41 -21.13
CA ASP A 231 40.95 15.28 -22.03
C ASP A 231 42.45 14.94 -22.00
N GLU A 232 43.03 14.69 -20.81
CA GLU A 232 44.43 14.25 -20.66
C GLU A 232 44.66 12.89 -21.32
N LEU A 233 43.76 11.92 -21.11
CA LEU A 233 43.83 10.60 -21.75
C LEU A 233 43.73 10.73 -23.27
N GLN A 234 42.81 11.55 -23.80
CA GLN A 234 42.71 11.81 -25.24
C GLN A 234 43.99 12.44 -25.80
N MET A 235 44.64 13.36 -25.07
CA MET A 235 45.96 13.87 -25.47
C MET A 235 47.04 12.78 -25.47
N THR A 236 46.99 11.77 -24.59
CA THR A 236 47.91 10.62 -24.67
C THR A 236 47.60 9.70 -25.85
N ILE A 237 46.33 9.42 -26.14
CA ILE A 237 45.90 8.62 -27.30
C ILE A 237 46.38 9.28 -28.60
N ASN A 238 46.14 10.58 -28.77
CA ASN A 238 46.56 11.33 -29.96
C ASN A 238 48.10 11.29 -30.15
N ARG A 239 48.88 11.34 -29.05
CA ARG A 239 50.35 11.19 -29.09
C ARG A 239 50.78 9.77 -29.48
N LEU A 240 50.10 8.74 -28.96
CA LEU A 240 50.37 7.34 -29.29
C LEU A 240 50.01 7.01 -30.74
N GLN A 241 48.89 7.51 -31.25
CA GLN A 241 48.51 7.41 -32.67
C GLN A 241 49.55 8.08 -33.58
N GLY A 242 50.04 9.27 -33.21
CA GLY A 242 51.14 9.93 -33.94
C GLY A 242 52.42 9.10 -33.96
N ALA A 243 52.79 8.48 -32.83
CA ALA A 243 53.94 7.58 -32.76
C ALA A 243 53.76 6.28 -33.57
N LEU A 244 52.54 5.72 -33.58
CA LEU A 244 52.19 4.56 -34.41
C LEU A 244 52.28 4.88 -35.91
N SER A 245 51.71 6.00 -36.36
CA SER A 245 51.77 6.40 -37.77
C SER A 245 53.21 6.67 -38.26
N LEU A 246 54.10 7.13 -37.38
CA LEU A 246 55.54 7.20 -37.67
C LEU A 246 56.15 5.79 -37.83
N LYS A 247 55.79 4.83 -36.98
CA LYS A 247 56.26 3.43 -37.09
C LYS A 247 55.68 2.67 -38.28
N GLU A 248 54.44 2.95 -38.67
CA GLU A 248 53.86 2.47 -39.94
C GLU A 248 54.63 3.02 -41.14
N ARG A 249 55.00 4.30 -41.12
CA ARG A 249 55.82 4.91 -42.19
C ARG A 249 57.24 4.35 -42.24
N GLU A 250 57.88 4.13 -41.09
CA GLU A 250 59.19 3.46 -41.00
C GLU A 250 59.13 2.02 -41.55
N THR A 251 58.15 1.22 -41.13
CA THR A 251 58.00 -0.17 -41.60
C THR A 251 57.58 -0.26 -43.07
N GLY A 252 56.82 0.72 -43.57
CA GLY A 252 56.57 0.90 -45.01
C GLY A 252 57.85 1.14 -45.79
N ASN A 253 58.69 2.09 -45.36
CA ASN A 253 59.98 2.38 -46.00
C ASN A 253 60.91 1.15 -46.03
N LEU A 254 60.99 0.40 -44.91
CA LEU A 254 61.76 -0.83 -44.83
C LEU A 254 61.21 -1.94 -45.76
N ARG A 255 59.89 -2.02 -45.92
CA ARG A 255 59.25 -2.96 -46.87
C ARG A 255 59.59 -2.63 -48.32
N THR A 256 59.61 -1.35 -48.69
CA THR A 256 60.05 -0.90 -50.02
C THR A 256 61.51 -1.25 -50.27
N GLN A 257 62.40 -0.99 -49.30
CA GLN A 257 63.82 -1.36 -49.40
C GLN A 257 64.02 -2.88 -49.57
N LEU A 258 63.22 -3.70 -48.89
CA LEU A 258 63.24 -5.15 -49.08
C LEU A 258 62.77 -5.55 -50.50
N GLN A 259 61.71 -4.94 -51.03
CA GLN A 259 61.25 -5.21 -52.40
C GLN A 259 62.29 -4.78 -53.46
N ASP A 260 62.97 -3.66 -53.28
CA ASP A 260 64.01 -3.21 -54.22
C ASP A 260 65.25 -4.13 -54.18
N MET A 261 65.64 -4.61 -53.00
CA MET A 261 66.66 -5.64 -52.85
C MET A 261 66.23 -6.99 -53.47
N GLN A 262 64.95 -7.34 -53.38
CA GLN A 262 64.40 -8.56 -53.97
C GLN A 262 64.41 -8.51 -55.50
N ARG A 263 64.00 -7.39 -56.11
CA ARG A 263 64.16 -7.13 -57.56
C ARG A 263 65.63 -7.17 -58.02
N ALA A 264 66.54 -6.69 -57.17
CA ALA A 264 67.98 -6.74 -57.43
C ALA A 264 68.56 -8.17 -57.38
N LEU A 265 67.89 -9.11 -56.68
CA LEU A 265 68.20 -10.54 -56.73
C LEU A 265 67.55 -11.21 -57.95
N GLU A 266 66.27 -10.97 -58.22
CA GLU A 266 65.56 -11.49 -59.41
C GLU A 266 66.28 -11.15 -60.73
N THR A 267 66.82 -9.92 -60.84
CA THR A 267 67.63 -9.50 -62.00
C THR A 267 69.03 -10.10 -62.04
N LYS A 268 69.55 -10.63 -60.92
CA LYS A 268 70.80 -11.41 -60.86
C LYS A 268 70.55 -12.88 -61.21
N ASP A 269 69.46 -13.46 -60.75
CA ASP A 269 69.07 -14.82 -61.10
C ASP A 269 68.71 -14.93 -62.59
N GLY A 270 68.02 -13.94 -63.15
CA GLY A 270 67.80 -13.84 -64.61
C GLY A 270 69.10 -13.77 -65.42
N GLN A 271 70.14 -13.09 -64.91
CA GLN A 271 71.47 -13.09 -65.54
C GLN A 271 72.16 -14.45 -65.43
N LEU A 272 71.98 -15.18 -64.32
CA LEU A 272 72.51 -16.54 -64.14
C LEU A 272 71.82 -17.57 -65.06
N GLU A 273 70.49 -17.48 -65.26
CA GLU A 273 69.77 -18.32 -66.22
C GLU A 273 70.17 -18.02 -67.67
N GLU A 274 70.40 -16.75 -68.03
CA GLU A 274 70.92 -16.41 -69.36
C GLU A 274 72.34 -16.98 -69.58
N HIS A 275 73.18 -16.99 -68.55
CA HIS A 275 74.49 -17.66 -68.58
C HIS A 275 74.37 -19.18 -68.69
N LYS A 276 73.46 -19.83 -67.95
CA LYS A 276 73.20 -21.28 -68.07
C LYS A 276 72.77 -21.65 -69.49
N LYS A 277 71.85 -20.90 -70.09
CA LYS A 277 71.35 -21.18 -71.44
C LYS A 277 72.46 -21.14 -72.50
N ARG A 278 73.38 -20.16 -72.42
CA ARG A 278 74.57 -20.11 -73.29
C ARG A 278 75.48 -21.34 -73.11
N ILE A 279 75.61 -21.85 -71.88
CA ILE A 279 76.36 -23.09 -71.59
C ILE A 279 75.65 -24.32 -72.16
N GLU A 280 74.31 -24.38 -72.17
CA GLU A 280 73.56 -25.44 -72.85
C GLU A 280 73.73 -25.41 -74.38
N GLU A 281 73.74 -24.22 -74.98
CA GLU A 281 74.01 -24.02 -76.40
C GLU A 281 75.44 -24.48 -76.76
N GLU A 282 76.45 -24.18 -75.93
CA GLU A 282 77.82 -24.72 -76.07
C GLU A 282 77.88 -26.25 -75.86
N LEU A 283 77.10 -26.82 -74.94
CA LEU A 283 77.05 -28.26 -74.70
C LEU A 283 76.43 -29.02 -75.89
N GLN A 284 75.40 -28.46 -76.55
CA GLN A 284 74.88 -29.02 -77.79
C GLN A 284 75.96 -28.99 -78.89
N HIS A 285 76.68 -27.87 -79.05
CA HIS A 285 77.79 -27.77 -80.01
C HIS A 285 78.92 -28.77 -79.70
N LYS A 286 79.17 -29.07 -78.42
CA LYS A 286 80.16 -30.07 -77.98
C LYS A 286 79.71 -31.52 -78.26
N SER A 287 78.40 -31.79 -78.31
CA SER A 287 77.89 -33.12 -78.66
C SER A 287 78.19 -33.49 -80.12
N VAL A 288 77.96 -32.56 -81.06
CA VAL A 288 78.24 -32.74 -82.49
C VAL A 288 79.73 -32.98 -82.75
N LEU A 289 80.60 -32.24 -82.06
CA LEU A 289 82.05 -32.45 -82.13
C LEU A 289 82.48 -33.84 -81.60
N LYS A 290 81.77 -34.39 -80.61
CA LYS A 290 82.06 -35.73 -80.05
C LYS A 290 81.72 -36.85 -81.04
N GLU A 291 80.66 -36.71 -81.83
CA GLU A 291 80.36 -37.64 -82.93
C GLU A 291 81.41 -37.60 -84.04
N GLN A 292 81.88 -36.40 -84.40
CA GLN A 292 82.96 -36.21 -85.38
C GLN A 292 84.30 -36.80 -84.89
N LEU A 293 84.62 -36.67 -83.60
CA LEU A 293 85.82 -37.25 -83.01
C LEU A 293 85.77 -38.78 -83.03
N ASN A 294 84.65 -39.39 -82.63
CA ASN A 294 84.46 -40.85 -82.70
C ASN A 294 84.65 -41.37 -84.15
N ALA A 295 84.14 -40.66 -85.15
CA ALA A 295 84.37 -41.02 -86.56
C ALA A 295 85.87 -41.00 -86.91
N LYS A 296 86.61 -39.97 -86.49
CA LYS A 296 88.07 -39.87 -86.70
C LYS A 296 88.86 -40.94 -85.94
N GLU A 297 88.44 -41.32 -84.74
CA GLU A 297 89.06 -42.41 -83.98
C GLU A 297 88.89 -43.77 -84.68
N THR A 298 87.72 -44.04 -85.28
CA THR A 298 87.54 -45.25 -86.10
C THR A 298 88.43 -45.23 -87.34
N GLU A 299 88.57 -44.11 -88.05
CA GLU A 299 89.52 -43.99 -89.17
C GLU A 299 90.96 -44.27 -88.71
N LEU A 300 91.40 -43.68 -87.59
CA LEU A 300 92.74 -43.83 -87.03
C LEU A 300 93.05 -45.30 -86.65
N SER A 301 92.04 -46.04 -86.18
CA SER A 301 92.18 -47.47 -85.90
C SER A 301 92.51 -48.28 -87.17
N THR A 302 91.88 -47.96 -88.31
CA THR A 302 92.16 -48.64 -89.59
C THR A 302 93.55 -48.29 -90.15
N VAL A 303 94.02 -47.05 -89.94
CA VAL A 303 95.38 -46.63 -90.30
C VAL A 303 96.41 -47.38 -89.45
N THR A 304 96.17 -47.49 -88.14
CA THR A 304 97.04 -48.24 -87.22
C THR A 304 97.10 -49.73 -87.56
N GLN A 305 95.97 -50.31 -87.99
CA GLN A 305 95.92 -51.70 -88.48
C GLN A 305 96.70 -51.89 -89.79
N LYS A 306 96.70 -50.90 -90.70
CA LYS A 306 97.55 -50.88 -91.91
C LYS A 306 99.04 -50.75 -91.60
N ILE A 307 99.42 -49.93 -90.62
CA ILE A 307 100.83 -49.79 -90.21
C ILE A 307 101.37 -51.14 -89.71
N ARG A 308 100.63 -51.85 -88.84
CA ARG A 308 100.98 -53.21 -88.41
C ARG A 308 101.15 -54.21 -89.56
N GLN A 309 100.40 -54.08 -90.65
CA GLN A 309 100.57 -54.95 -91.83
C GLN A 309 101.88 -54.66 -92.58
N LEU A 310 102.32 -53.39 -92.64
CA LEU A 310 103.60 -53.00 -93.26
C LEU A 310 104.80 -53.37 -92.39
N GLU A 311 104.70 -53.24 -91.07
CA GLU A 311 105.74 -53.65 -90.11
C GLU A 311 106.04 -55.16 -90.21
N ASN A 312 105.00 -55.99 -90.26
CA ASN A 312 105.13 -57.44 -90.44
C ASN A 312 105.78 -57.83 -91.78
N LEU A 313 105.54 -57.07 -92.86
CA LEU A 313 106.22 -57.28 -94.15
C LEU A 313 107.72 -56.93 -94.08
N ASN A 314 108.06 -55.84 -93.37
CA ASN A 314 109.45 -55.39 -93.21
C ASN A 314 110.29 -56.36 -92.35
N GLN A 315 109.71 -56.89 -91.26
CA GLN A 315 110.38 -57.91 -90.45
C GLN A 315 110.66 -59.18 -91.25
N ARG A 316 109.74 -59.61 -92.13
CA ARG A 316 109.91 -60.80 -92.97
C ARG A 316 111.05 -60.65 -93.99
N LEU A 317 111.12 -59.51 -94.68
CA LEU A 317 112.24 -59.15 -95.57
C LEU A 317 113.59 -59.09 -94.81
N THR A 318 113.58 -58.62 -93.57
CA THR A 318 114.78 -58.57 -92.72
C THR A 318 115.31 -59.97 -92.38
N SER A 319 114.40 -60.93 -92.07
CA SER A 319 114.79 -62.33 -91.83
C SER A 319 115.29 -63.06 -93.08
N GLU A 320 114.72 -62.77 -94.26
CA GLU A 320 115.18 -63.37 -95.53
C GLU A 320 116.60 -62.89 -95.90
N SER A 321 116.92 -61.61 -95.66
CA SER A 321 118.26 -61.04 -95.86
C SER A 321 119.34 -61.74 -95.01
N GLN A 322 119.05 -62.01 -93.73
CA GLN A 322 119.97 -62.70 -92.82
C GLN A 322 120.21 -64.17 -93.20
N SER A 323 119.24 -64.82 -93.85
CA SER A 323 119.38 -66.18 -94.40
C SER A 323 120.49 -66.23 -95.47
N PHE A 324 120.40 -65.37 -96.50
CA PHE A 324 121.42 -65.32 -97.56
C PHE A 324 122.82 -64.98 -97.02
N GLN A 325 122.92 -64.11 -96.01
CA GLN A 325 124.20 -63.71 -95.42
C GLN A 325 124.89 -64.84 -94.64
N THR A 326 124.15 -65.83 -94.13
CA THR A 326 124.73 -67.04 -93.51
C THR A 326 125.03 -68.13 -94.53
N GLN A 327 124.29 -68.19 -95.64
CA GLN A 327 124.55 -69.12 -96.74
C GLN A 327 125.85 -68.77 -97.51
N GLY A 328 126.14 -67.47 -97.70
CA GLY A 328 127.36 -67.00 -98.36
C GLY A 328 128.66 -67.38 -97.64
N LYS A 329 128.68 -67.39 -96.30
CA LYS A 329 129.89 -67.72 -95.52
C LYS A 329 130.35 -69.17 -95.72
N LYS A 330 129.40 -70.11 -95.80
CA LYS A 330 129.69 -71.54 -96.04
C LYS A 330 130.30 -71.80 -97.43
N LEU A 331 130.02 -70.94 -98.41
CA LEU A 331 130.56 -71.10 -99.77
C LEU A 331 132.06 -70.82 -99.84
N GLU A 332 132.54 -69.82 -99.10
CA GLU A 332 133.95 -69.44 -99.05
C GLU A 332 134.80 -70.43 -98.24
N GLU A 333 134.20 -71.15 -97.27
CA GLU A 333 134.86 -72.24 -96.54
C GLU A 333 135.14 -73.45 -97.44
N TYR A 334 134.18 -73.89 -98.26
CA TYR A 334 134.40 -74.97 -99.24
C TYR A 334 135.49 -74.62 -100.27
N LYS A 335 135.56 -73.35 -100.70
CA LYS A 335 136.57 -72.84 -101.65
C LYS A 335 137.99 -72.94 -101.07
N ASN A 336 138.17 -72.66 -99.78
CA ASN A 336 139.45 -72.79 -99.08
C ASN A 336 139.81 -74.26 -98.73
N GLN A 337 138.82 -75.15 -98.59
CA GLN A 337 139.08 -76.59 -98.47
C GLN A 337 139.60 -77.19 -99.80
N CYS A 338 139.09 -76.74 -100.95
CA CYS A 338 139.54 -77.19 -102.27
C CYS A 338 141.01 -76.85 -102.57
N THR A 339 141.50 -75.67 -102.17
CA THR A 339 142.91 -75.29 -102.37
C THR A 339 143.86 -76.10 -101.48
N SER A 340 143.49 -76.33 -100.22
CA SER A 340 144.27 -77.20 -99.31
C SER A 340 144.31 -78.66 -99.80
N LEU A 341 143.21 -79.18 -100.34
CA LEU A 341 143.16 -80.51 -100.96
C LEU A 341 144.03 -80.67 -102.21
N MET A 342 144.29 -79.58 -102.97
CA MET A 342 145.23 -79.61 -104.09
C MET A 342 146.69 -79.70 -103.62
N GLU A 343 147.08 -78.93 -102.61
CA GLU A 343 148.43 -79.03 -102.02
C GLU A 343 148.70 -80.39 -101.38
N ILE A 344 147.69 -80.97 -100.71
CA ILE A 344 147.80 -82.30 -100.10
C ILE A 344 147.92 -83.38 -101.18
N ASN A 345 147.16 -83.30 -102.29
CA ASN A 345 147.31 -84.23 -103.41
C ASN A 345 148.70 -84.17 -104.07
N ALA A 346 149.27 -82.98 -104.25
CA ALA A 346 150.63 -82.82 -104.78
C ALA A 346 151.67 -83.53 -103.90
N LYS A 347 151.53 -83.44 -102.57
CA LYS A 347 152.42 -84.09 -101.59
C LYS A 347 152.12 -85.61 -101.46
N LEU A 348 150.89 -86.05 -101.70
CA LEU A 348 150.53 -87.48 -101.78
C LEU A 348 151.17 -88.17 -102.99
N ILE A 349 151.10 -87.56 -104.18
CA ILE A 349 151.67 -88.16 -105.42
C ILE A 349 153.19 -88.36 -105.29
N GLN A 350 153.88 -87.49 -104.53
CA GLN A 350 155.31 -87.60 -104.26
C GLN A 350 155.67 -88.62 -103.16
N THR A 351 154.72 -89.00 -102.29
CA THR A 351 154.91 -90.03 -101.25
C THR A 351 154.43 -91.42 -101.68
N VAL A 352 153.41 -91.53 -102.55
CA VAL A 352 152.99 -92.80 -103.18
C VAL A 352 154.16 -93.45 -103.92
N LYS A 353 154.92 -92.69 -104.71
CA LYS A 353 156.13 -93.19 -105.40
C LYS A 353 157.24 -93.68 -104.47
N ARG A 354 157.26 -93.28 -103.18
CA ARG A 354 158.17 -93.81 -102.15
C ARG A 354 157.59 -95.02 -101.41
N ASN A 355 156.27 -95.14 -101.33
CA ASN A 355 155.60 -96.28 -100.68
C ASN A 355 155.49 -97.52 -101.59
N GLU A 356 155.52 -97.36 -102.92
CA GLU A 356 155.66 -98.50 -103.85
C GLU A 356 157.02 -99.21 -103.71
N GLU A 357 158.06 -98.50 -103.25
CA GLU A 357 159.39 -99.05 -103.00
C GLU A 357 159.43 -99.77 -101.64
N SER A 358 158.95 -99.15 -100.56
CA SER A 358 158.91 -99.77 -99.21
C SER A 358 157.93 -100.93 -99.09
N SER A 359 156.85 -100.97 -99.89
CA SER A 359 155.89 -102.09 -99.90
C SER A 359 156.54 -103.41 -100.33
N LYS A 360 157.61 -103.39 -101.12
CA LYS A 360 158.34 -104.61 -101.54
C LYS A 360 159.19 -105.19 -100.40
N GLU A 361 159.71 -104.33 -99.53
CA GLU A 361 160.47 -104.75 -98.35
C GLU A 361 159.55 -105.36 -97.29
N LEU A 362 158.38 -104.76 -97.06
CA LEU A 362 157.37 -105.29 -96.13
C LEU A 362 156.84 -106.68 -96.55
N ALA A 363 156.72 -106.95 -97.85
CA ALA A 363 156.33 -108.26 -98.36
C ALA A 363 157.34 -109.36 -97.98
N GLN A 364 158.64 -109.05 -97.90
CA GLN A 364 159.66 -110.00 -97.47
C GLN A 364 159.61 -110.26 -95.95
N ALA A 365 159.23 -109.25 -95.17
CA ALA A 365 158.99 -109.38 -93.71
C ALA A 365 157.73 -110.20 -93.36
N LYS A 366 156.76 -110.32 -94.27
CA LYS A 366 155.57 -111.18 -94.07
C LYS A 366 155.91 -112.67 -94.07
N ASN A 367 156.77 -113.10 -94.99
CA ASN A 367 157.17 -114.50 -95.15
C ASN A 367 157.99 -115.07 -93.98
N THR A 368 158.57 -114.22 -93.13
CA THR A 368 159.25 -114.64 -91.88
C THR A 368 158.32 -114.72 -90.67
N LEU A 369 157.09 -114.20 -90.76
CA LEU A 369 156.06 -114.33 -89.73
C LEU A 369 155.14 -115.54 -89.96
N GLU A 370 154.79 -115.86 -91.21
CA GLU A 370 153.93 -117.03 -91.51
C GLU A 370 154.58 -118.37 -91.09
N ARG A 371 155.92 -118.47 -91.07
CA ARG A 371 156.63 -119.63 -90.49
C ARG A 371 156.42 -119.82 -88.98
N LYS A 372 156.06 -118.76 -88.24
CA LYS A 372 155.71 -118.85 -86.80
C LYS A 372 154.26 -119.29 -86.58
N LEU A 373 153.40 -119.20 -87.59
CA LEU A 373 152.01 -119.65 -87.52
C LEU A 373 151.90 -121.18 -87.60
N ILE A 374 152.80 -121.84 -88.33
CA ILE A 374 152.90 -123.32 -88.39
C ILE A 374 153.20 -123.90 -86.99
N THR A 375 153.97 -123.19 -86.16
CA THR A 375 154.29 -123.62 -84.78
C THR A 375 153.16 -123.41 -83.76
N THR A 376 152.23 -122.47 -83.96
CA THR A 376 151.07 -122.31 -83.07
C THR A 376 149.90 -123.23 -83.43
N GLN A 377 150.00 -123.97 -84.53
CA GLN A 377 149.03 -125.00 -84.93
C GLN A 377 149.08 -126.27 -84.04
N ALA A 378 149.97 -126.33 -83.05
CA ALA A 378 150.28 -127.53 -82.26
C ALA A 378 149.68 -127.59 -80.83
N SER A 379 149.07 -126.53 -80.30
CA SER A 379 148.72 -126.47 -78.86
C SER A 379 147.26 -126.22 -78.47
N GLU A 380 146.36 -125.83 -79.39
CA GLU A 380 144.95 -125.53 -79.02
C GLU A 380 143.89 -126.35 -79.78
N LYS A 381 144.26 -127.00 -80.89
CA LYS A 381 143.33 -127.86 -81.66
C LYS A 381 143.10 -129.26 -81.05
N GLN A 382 143.45 -129.45 -79.78
CA GLN A 382 143.18 -130.67 -79.01
C GLN A 382 141.86 -130.60 -78.20
N LEU A 383 141.22 -129.43 -78.11
CA LEU A 383 139.92 -129.26 -77.43
C LEU A 383 138.72 -129.04 -78.37
N ARG A 384 138.94 -128.66 -79.64
CA ARG A 384 137.85 -128.48 -80.63
C ARG A 384 137.54 -129.72 -81.46
N THR A 385 137.09 -130.66 -80.67
CA THR A 385 136.27 -131.79 -81.05
C THR A 385 134.98 -131.81 -80.07
N ARG A 386 134.23 -130.63 -79.68
CA ARG A 386 133.05 -130.23 -78.62
C ARG A 386 132.03 -128.88 -78.70
N LEU A 387 131.08 -128.40 -77.73
CA LEU A 387 129.80 -127.39 -77.76
C LEU A 387 129.21 -126.38 -76.53
N GLU A 388 128.03 -125.55 -76.55
CA GLU A 388 127.47 -124.30 -75.68
C GLU A 388 125.83 -123.86 -75.36
N SER A 389 125.24 -122.82 -74.51
CA SER A 389 123.70 -122.33 -74.17
C SER A 389 123.11 -121.02 -73.23
N ALA A 390 121.75 -120.54 -72.98
CA ALA A 390 121.09 -119.26 -72.16
C ALA A 390 119.45 -118.95 -71.69
N GLY A 391 118.87 -117.82 -70.97
CA GLY A 391 117.34 -117.39 -70.51
C GLY A 391 116.74 -116.01 -69.64
N LEU A 392 115.38 -115.60 -69.31
CA LEU A 392 114.66 -114.25 -68.67
C LEU A 392 113.09 -114.04 -67.97
N THR A 393 112.48 -112.91 -67.24
CA THR A 393 110.95 -112.52 -66.68
C THR A 393 110.43 -111.13 -65.80
N VAL A 394 109.08 -110.62 -65.47
CA VAL A 394 108.39 -109.30 -64.72
C VAL A 394 106.77 -109.17 -64.13
N GLU A 395 105.84 -108.21 -63.51
CA GLU A 395 105.50 -106.91 -62.55
C GLU A 395 103.95 -106.17 -62.22
N ASN A 396 103.47 -105.33 -61.11
CA ASN A 396 102.32 -104.15 -60.78
C ASN A 396 100.88 -104.12 -59.79
N GLN A 397 99.90 -103.17 -59.20
CA GLN A 397 99.43 -101.69 -58.60
C GLN A 397 97.88 -101.25 -57.88
N ASN A 398 97.48 -100.08 -57.07
CA ASN A 398 96.11 -99.19 -56.66
C ASN A 398 95.18 -99.00 -55.20
N LEU A 399 94.13 -98.14 -54.60
CA LEU A 399 93.33 -96.69 -54.38
C LEU A 399 92.05 -96.31 -53.23
N GLU A 400 91.35 -95.05 -52.95
CA GLU A 400 89.92 -94.42 -52.30
C GLU A 400 89.36 -93.55 -50.87
N GLU A 401 88.12 -92.76 -50.61
CA GLU A 401 87.54 -91.72 -49.43
C GLU A 401 85.91 -91.16 -48.99
N CYS A 402 85.43 -90.19 -47.96
CA CYS A 402 83.95 -89.71 -47.34
C CYS A 402 83.35 -88.26 -46.52
N ILE A 403 82.09 -87.97 -45.80
CA ILE A 403 81.32 -86.58 -45.18
C ILE A 403 80.01 -86.33 -44.03
N GLN A 404 79.32 -85.11 -43.50
CA GLN A 404 78.23 -84.76 -42.27
C GLN A 404 77.21 -83.35 -41.91
N ASN A 405 76.16 -83.09 -40.88
CA ASN A 405 75.18 -81.79 -40.43
C ASN A 405 74.06 -81.47 -39.09
N GLY A 406 73.20 -80.30 -38.73
CA GLY A 406 72.08 -79.93 -37.51
C GLY A 406 71.11 -78.51 -37.08
N GLN A 407 70.07 -78.26 -36.04
CA GLN A 407 69.02 -76.98 -35.60
C GLN A 407 68.02 -76.63 -34.18
N LYS A 408 67.07 -75.53 -33.84
CA LYS A 408 66.17 -75.01 -32.47
C LYS A 408 64.86 -73.84 -32.20
N ASN A 409 63.93 -73.57 -31.07
CA ASN A 409 62.94 -72.28 -30.56
C ASN A 409 61.76 -72.10 -29.25
N SER A 410 60.99 -70.92 -28.71
CA SER A 410 59.79 -70.66 -27.54
C SER A 410 58.98 -69.22 -26.90
N GLU A 411 57.72 -69.03 -26.11
CA GLU A 411 56.71 -67.74 -25.65
C GLU A 411 55.61 -67.47 -24.25
N GLU A 412 54.68 -66.35 -23.84
CA GLU A 412 53.68 -65.95 -22.50
C GLU A 412 52.42 -64.71 -22.16
N THR A 413 51.51 -64.43 -21.00
CA THR A 413 50.21 -63.37 -20.61
C THR A 413 49.42 -62.81 -19.09
N LYS A 414 48.25 -61.91 -18.77
CA LYS A 414 47.44 -61.30 -17.38
C LYS A 414 46.00 -60.26 -17.09
N ILE A 415 45.11 -59.98 -15.92
CA ILE A 415 43.86 -58.87 -15.49
C ILE A 415 42.88 -58.57 -14.00
N GLU A 416 41.89 -57.52 -13.58
CA GLU A 416 41.04 -57.02 -12.17
C GLU A 416 39.61 -55.98 -11.82
N GLN A 417 38.75 -55.72 -10.60
CA GLN A 417 37.51 -54.63 -10.07
C GLN A 417 36.60 -54.55 -8.53
N LEU A 418 35.49 -53.85 -7.75
CA LEU A 418 34.34 -52.64 -7.34
C LEU A 418 33.31 -52.58 -5.85
N GLY A 419 32.26 -51.85 -5.04
CA GLY A 419 31.17 -50.62 -4.54
C GLY A 419 29.95 -50.67 -3.23
N GLU A 420 28.88 -49.94 -2.43
CA GLU A 420 27.99 -48.63 -1.76
C GLU A 420 26.68 -48.71 -0.55
N ASN A 421 25.62 -47.97 0.27
CA ASN A 421 24.80 -46.64 0.95
C ASN A 421 23.39 -46.56 2.12
N SER A 422 22.69 -45.49 2.93
CA SER A 422 21.25 -45.30 3.88
C SER A 422 20.58 -44.10 5.05
N ILE A 423 19.21 -43.80 5.64
CA ILE A 423 18.51 -42.76 6.83
C ILE A 423 16.84 -42.46 7.46
N LEU A 424 16.25 -41.86 8.72
CA LEU A 424 14.77 -41.12 9.28
C LEU A 424 14.02 -40.76 10.88
N THR A 425 12.84 -39.93 11.34
CA THR A 425 11.98 -39.61 12.83
C THR A 425 10.61 -38.55 13.30
N LEU A 426 9.67 -38.47 14.48
CA LEU A 426 8.49 -37.39 15.13
C LEU A 426 7.37 -37.39 16.56
N GLU A 427 6.43 -36.36 17.14
CA GLU A 427 4.99 -36.21 18.09
C GLU A 427 4.42 -35.35 19.58
N GLU A 428 3.06 -34.93 20.11
CA GLU A 428 2.38 -34.17 21.53
C GLU A 428 0.72 -33.69 22.06
N LEU A 429 0.10 -33.27 23.38
CA LEU A 429 -1.16 -32.29 24.05
C LEU A 429 -2.40 -32.36 25.36
N ASN A 430 -3.12 -31.28 26.14
CA ASN A 430 -4.58 -30.97 26.99
C ASN A 430 -5.05 -30.48 28.63
N GLU A 431 -6.38 -30.22 29.24
CA GLU A 431 -6.98 -29.47 30.61
C GLU A 431 -8.52 -29.65 31.44
N ARG A 432 -8.95 -29.27 32.81
CA ARG A 432 -10.37 -28.85 33.65
C ARG A 432 -10.97 -29.43 35.17
N ALA A 433 -12.02 -29.18 36.20
CA ALA A 433 -13.11 -28.26 37.05
C ALA A 433 -14.03 -28.88 38.41
N ALA A 434 -15.05 -28.54 39.44
CA ALA A 434 -15.87 -27.51 40.45
C ALA A 434 -17.10 -27.90 41.66
N GLU A 435 -17.70 -27.09 42.73
CA GLU A 435 -19.10 -26.97 43.67
C GLU A 435 -19.57 -27.19 45.34
N ASN A 436 -20.76 -26.70 46.06
CA ASN A 436 -21.34 -26.79 47.61
C ASN A 436 -22.89 -26.38 48.30
N LYS A 437 -23.39 -26.30 49.69
CA LYS A 437 -24.65 -25.55 50.53
C LYS A 437 -25.63 -26.07 51.88
N THR A 438 -26.33 -25.31 52.94
CA THR A 438 -27.38 -25.63 54.22
C THR A 438 -28.16 -24.50 55.27
N VAL A 439 -29.05 -24.43 56.46
CA VAL A 439 -30.36 -24.91 57.36
C VAL A 439 -30.90 -24.21 58.86
N THR A 440 -32.19 -24.21 59.58
CA THR A 440 -32.78 -23.56 61.02
C THR A 440 -34.20 -23.94 61.96
N SER A 441 -34.67 -23.40 63.25
CA SER A 441 -36.03 -23.64 64.21
C SER A 441 -36.53 -22.94 65.72
N SER A 442 -37.82 -22.94 66.44
CA SER A 442 -38.34 -22.41 67.93
C SER A 442 -39.85 -22.60 68.77
N PHE A 443 -40.28 -22.20 70.12
CA PHE A 443 -41.67 -22.25 71.04
C PHE A 443 -41.85 -21.70 72.67
N LEU A 444 -42.83 -21.58 73.76
CA LEU A 444 -44.33 -21.41 74.44
C LEU A 444 -44.53 -21.24 76.15
N ARG A 445 -45.54 -21.06 77.22
CA ARG A 445 -47.03 -20.70 77.84
C ARG A 445 -47.25 -20.50 79.54
N GLU A 446 -48.25 -20.33 80.61
CA GLU A 446 -49.77 -20.31 81.26
C GLU A 446 -50.20 -19.74 82.84
N ALA A 447 -51.48 -19.67 83.55
CA ALA A 447 -51.96 -19.06 85.02
C ALA A 447 -53.39 -19.36 85.96
N ASN A 448 -53.80 -18.79 87.25
CA ASN A 448 -55.11 -19.01 88.22
C ASN A 448 -55.65 -18.17 89.64
N GLY A 449 -56.81 -18.41 90.51
CA GLY A 449 -57.40 -17.68 91.86
C GLY A 449 -58.76 -18.02 92.88
N SER A 450 -59.24 -17.36 94.10
CA SER A 450 -60.49 -17.64 95.13
C SER A 450 -61.13 -16.70 96.43
N SER A 451 -62.19 -17.01 97.38
CA SER A 451 -62.94 -16.22 98.63
C SER A 451 -63.97 -16.93 99.79
N ARG A 452 -64.86 -16.60 100.91
CA ARG A 452 -65.61 -15.59 101.98
C ARG A 452 -66.40 -16.23 103.35
N THR A 453 -67.28 -15.91 104.47
CA THR A 453 -68.27 -14.95 105.36
C THR A 453 -68.72 -15.39 106.94
N ASP A 454 -69.68 -15.06 108.00
CA ASP A 454 -70.92 -14.20 108.60
C ASP A 454 -71.55 -14.39 110.21
N ASN A 455 -72.53 -13.62 110.99
CA ASN A 455 -73.21 -13.80 112.48
C ASN A 455 -74.34 -12.81 113.34
N GLY A 456 -75.13 -13.11 114.52
CA GLY A 456 -75.90 -12.20 115.66
C GLY A 456 -77.22 -12.53 116.71
N GLU A 457 -77.63 -11.88 117.96
CA GLU A 457 -78.91 -12.08 118.98
C GLU A 457 -79.46 -11.13 120.31
N SER A 458 -80.49 -11.41 121.30
CA SER A 458 -80.94 -10.75 122.75
C SER A 458 -82.47 -10.31 123.38
N THR A 459 -82.77 -9.59 124.60
CA THR A 459 -83.76 -8.38 124.97
C THR A 459 -83.00 -7.22 125.66
N SER A 460 -81.88 -7.56 126.26
CA SER A 460 -80.64 -7.18 125.61
C SER A 460 -80.88 -6.76 124.13
N ARG A 461 -81.40 -7.56 123.17
CA ARG A 461 -82.00 -7.15 121.84
C ARG A 461 -83.21 -6.21 121.83
N LEU A 462 -83.49 -5.42 122.87
CA LEU A 462 -84.16 -4.13 122.68
C LEU A 462 -83.16 -2.99 122.87
N ALA A 463 -82.38 -2.97 123.96
CA ALA A 463 -81.30 -2.00 124.14
C ALA A 463 -80.13 -2.20 123.15
N LEU A 464 -79.77 -3.45 122.85
CA LEU A 464 -79.06 -3.87 121.65
C LEU A 464 -79.89 -3.54 120.42
N ALA A 465 -81.19 -3.83 120.26
CA ALA A 465 -81.82 -3.45 118.98
C ALA A 465 -81.82 -1.94 118.73
N GLU A 466 -81.81 -1.10 119.76
CA GLU A 466 -81.67 0.36 119.67
C GLU A 466 -80.21 0.78 119.46
N ALA A 467 -79.24 0.26 120.22
CA ALA A 467 -77.81 0.54 120.01
C ALA A 467 -77.25 -0.10 118.73
N GLN A 468 -77.81 -1.23 118.30
CA GLN A 468 -77.60 -1.93 117.04
C GLN A 468 -78.34 -1.21 115.92
N LEU A 469 -79.50 -0.58 116.15
CA LEU A 469 -80.10 0.33 115.17
C LEU A 469 -79.23 1.58 115.03
N GLU A 470 -78.70 2.14 116.11
CA GLU A 470 -77.78 3.29 116.06
C GLU A 470 -76.43 2.92 115.42
N LEU A 471 -75.88 1.74 115.71
CA LEU A 471 -74.71 1.18 115.02
C LEU A 471 -75.04 0.85 113.57
N ASN A 472 -76.18 0.26 113.25
CA ASN A 472 -76.62 0.00 111.87
C ASN A 472 -76.91 1.31 111.12
N MET A 473 -77.35 2.37 111.78
CA MET A 473 -77.52 3.70 111.17
C MET A 473 -76.18 4.36 110.91
N LYS A 474 -75.24 4.29 111.88
CA LYS A 474 -73.85 4.74 111.68
C LYS A 474 -73.14 3.93 110.60
N GLU A 475 -73.36 2.62 110.55
CA GLU A 475 -72.82 1.71 109.54
C GLU A 475 -73.48 1.92 108.18
N VAL A 476 -74.79 2.20 108.12
CA VAL A 476 -75.48 2.61 106.89
C VAL A 476 -74.99 3.97 106.42
N SER A 477 -74.72 4.93 107.30
CA SER A 477 -74.09 6.20 106.93
C SER A 477 -72.64 6.00 106.46
N ARG A 478 -71.87 5.14 107.13
CA ARG A 478 -70.51 4.76 106.74
C ARG A 478 -70.48 4.07 105.37
N LEU A 479 -71.41 3.14 105.12
CA LEU A 479 -71.60 2.46 103.84
C LEU A 479 -72.16 3.40 102.76
N GLN A 480 -72.98 4.40 103.12
CA GLN A 480 -73.42 5.45 102.19
C GLN A 480 -72.27 6.36 101.81
N GLU A 481 -71.40 6.71 102.76
CA GLU A 481 -70.17 7.48 102.54
C GLU A 481 -69.18 6.68 101.68
N GLU A 482 -68.90 5.41 102.00
CA GLU A 482 -68.11 4.50 101.16
C GLU A 482 -68.72 4.34 99.75
N VAL A 483 -70.04 4.24 99.61
CA VAL A 483 -70.70 4.16 98.30
C VAL A 483 -70.64 5.48 97.54
N MET A 484 -70.64 6.63 98.21
CA MET A 484 -70.41 7.93 97.57
C MET A 484 -68.94 8.09 97.17
N GLU A 485 -67.98 7.66 98.00
CA GLU A 485 -66.56 7.69 97.69
C GLU A 485 -66.23 6.73 96.53
N LEU A 486 -66.70 5.48 96.56
CA LEU A 486 -66.53 4.52 95.46
C LEU A 486 -67.19 5.00 94.16
N ARG A 487 -68.29 5.76 94.23
CA ARG A 487 -68.88 6.41 93.05
C ARG A 487 -68.02 7.56 92.54
N ALA A 488 -67.42 8.36 93.42
CA ALA A 488 -66.49 9.42 93.04
C ALA A 488 -65.20 8.84 92.42
N GLN A 489 -64.61 7.81 93.03
CA GLN A 489 -63.47 7.07 92.49
C GLN A 489 -63.79 6.40 91.15
N LEU A 490 -65.00 5.84 90.98
CA LEU A 490 -65.46 5.29 89.69
C LEU A 490 -65.62 6.38 88.63
N LEU A 491 -66.17 7.55 88.97
CA LEU A 491 -66.26 8.69 88.05
C LEU A 491 -64.87 9.18 87.64
N VAL A 492 -63.97 9.42 88.60
CA VAL A 492 -62.58 9.84 88.32
C VAL A 492 -61.86 8.83 87.44
N SER A 493 -61.91 7.53 87.78
CA SER A 493 -61.29 6.48 86.94
C SER A 493 -61.93 6.34 85.55
N SER A 494 -63.22 6.66 85.41
CA SER A 494 -63.87 6.73 84.08
C SER A 494 -63.41 7.93 83.26
N GLU A 495 -63.23 9.10 83.89
CA GLU A 495 -62.61 10.26 83.23
C GLU A 495 -61.15 10.02 82.88
N GLU A 496 -60.37 9.40 83.76
CA GLU A 496 -58.98 9.02 83.50
C GLU A 496 -58.90 8.02 82.34
N LYS A 497 -59.80 7.04 82.28
CA LYS A 497 -59.91 6.14 81.12
C LYS A 497 -60.22 6.90 79.83
N ILE A 498 -61.13 7.87 79.85
CA ILE A 498 -61.45 8.71 78.69
C ILE A 498 -60.25 9.58 78.28
N LYS A 499 -59.54 10.18 79.25
CA LYS A 499 -58.31 10.96 79.02
C LYS A 499 -57.19 10.09 78.41
N ILE A 500 -57.00 8.87 78.91
CA ILE A 500 -56.04 7.89 78.38
C ILE A 500 -56.45 7.44 76.96
N GLN A 501 -57.74 7.20 76.71
CA GLN A 501 -58.24 6.82 75.39
C GLN A 501 -58.02 7.96 74.37
N ALA A 502 -58.36 9.20 74.72
CA ALA A 502 -58.13 10.36 73.84
C ALA A 502 -56.62 10.58 73.56
N LEU A 503 -55.75 10.34 74.54
CA LEU A 503 -54.30 10.36 74.33
C LEU A 503 -53.81 9.19 73.46
N GLN A 504 -54.43 8.01 73.56
CA GLN A 504 -54.16 6.89 72.66
C GLN A 504 -54.58 7.22 71.23
N GLU A 505 -55.79 7.75 71.02
CA GLU A 505 -56.29 8.14 69.68
C GLU A 505 -55.39 9.21 69.03
N VAL A 506 -54.93 10.22 69.78
CA VAL A 506 -53.98 11.25 69.29
C VAL A 506 -52.58 10.69 69.02
N THR A 507 -52.08 9.75 69.83
CA THR A 507 -50.77 9.10 69.59
C THR A 507 -50.83 8.04 68.48
N GLU A 508 -51.99 7.46 68.21
CA GLU A 508 -52.21 6.59 67.06
C GLU A 508 -52.30 7.40 65.76
N ALA A 509 -53.06 8.50 65.75
CA ALA A 509 -53.16 9.42 64.60
C ALA A 509 -51.79 10.01 64.21
N SER A 510 -51.04 10.58 65.17
CA SER A 510 -49.70 11.12 64.88
C SER A 510 -48.69 10.04 64.46
N ARG A 511 -48.86 8.78 64.90
CA ARG A 511 -48.11 7.62 64.40
C ARG A 511 -48.56 7.20 62.99
N GLU A 512 -49.71 7.64 62.50
CA GLU A 512 -50.18 7.46 61.12
C GLU A 512 -49.67 8.56 60.21
N ASP A 513 -49.69 9.82 60.66
CA ASP A 513 -49.04 10.94 59.96
C ASP A 513 -47.55 10.67 59.74
N LEU A 514 -46.83 10.22 60.78
CA LEU A 514 -45.41 9.86 60.67
C LEU A 514 -45.17 8.64 59.76
N ARG A 515 -46.10 7.69 59.67
CA ARG A 515 -46.02 6.56 58.72
C ARG A 515 -46.25 7.04 57.27
N ALA A 516 -47.22 7.91 57.05
CA ALA A 516 -47.49 8.50 55.75
C ALA A 516 -46.31 9.34 55.26
N GLN A 517 -45.72 10.18 56.13
CA GLN A 517 -44.51 10.95 55.83
C GLN A 517 -43.30 10.05 55.53
N ALA A 518 -43.11 8.96 56.29
CA ALA A 518 -42.02 8.02 56.04
C ALA A 518 -42.16 7.29 54.69
N GLU A 519 -43.36 6.83 54.34
CA GLU A 519 -43.61 6.17 53.05
C GLU A 519 -43.56 7.17 51.88
N GLN A 520 -43.99 8.42 52.08
CA GLN A 520 -43.81 9.51 51.11
C GLN A 520 -42.32 9.78 50.86
N LEU A 521 -41.52 9.98 51.91
CA LEU A 521 -40.07 10.19 51.79
C LEU A 521 -39.37 8.99 51.12
N LYS A 522 -39.77 7.77 51.47
CA LYS A 522 -39.28 6.55 50.81
C LYS A 522 -39.61 6.56 49.31
N SER A 523 -40.85 6.86 48.92
CA SER A 523 -41.25 6.93 47.50
C SER A 523 -40.47 8.02 46.74
N GLN A 524 -40.18 9.16 47.39
CA GLN A 524 -39.35 10.22 46.81
C GLN A 524 -37.88 9.77 46.63
N VAL A 525 -37.33 9.01 47.58
CA VAL A 525 -35.98 8.42 47.47
C VAL A 525 -35.93 7.33 46.41
N GLU A 526 -36.94 6.46 46.31
CA GLU A 526 -37.04 5.42 45.28
C GLU A 526 -37.15 6.05 43.87
N GLU A 527 -37.95 7.12 43.73
CA GLU A 527 -38.10 7.88 42.48
C GLU A 527 -36.85 8.70 42.11
N LEU A 528 -36.12 9.25 43.09
CA LEU A 528 -34.81 9.89 42.86
C LEU A 528 -33.76 8.85 42.45
N ASN A 529 -33.73 7.68 43.09
CA ASN A 529 -32.83 6.58 42.73
C ASN A 529 -33.14 6.05 41.32
N ARG A 530 -34.43 5.94 40.95
CA ARG A 530 -34.85 5.55 39.60
C ARG A 530 -34.31 6.53 38.55
N ARG A 531 -34.55 7.83 38.72
CA ARG A 531 -34.02 8.86 37.81
C ARG A 531 -32.49 8.88 37.76
N HIS A 532 -31.81 8.71 38.89
CA HIS A 532 -30.35 8.67 38.90
C HIS A 532 -29.79 7.42 38.19
N VAL A 533 -30.45 6.26 38.28
CA VAL A 533 -30.08 5.07 37.51
C VAL A 533 -30.33 5.29 36.00
N GLU A 534 -31.43 5.94 35.63
CA GLU A 534 -31.72 6.31 34.23
C GLU A 534 -30.71 7.32 33.67
N GLU A 535 -30.31 8.33 34.46
CA GLU A 535 -29.22 9.27 34.13
C GLU A 535 -27.88 8.54 33.94
N LEU A 536 -27.52 7.62 34.84
CA LEU A 536 -26.28 6.83 34.75
C LEU A 536 -26.27 5.89 33.54
N LEU A 537 -27.39 5.24 33.24
CA LEU A 537 -27.53 4.41 32.03
C LEU A 537 -27.40 5.26 30.77
N HIS A 538 -28.07 6.41 30.71
CA HIS A 538 -28.00 7.31 29.56
C HIS A 538 -26.61 7.96 29.37
N CYS A 539 -25.89 8.26 30.46
CA CYS A 539 -24.50 8.69 30.40
C CYS A 539 -23.60 7.56 29.87
N ARG A 540 -23.82 6.31 30.30
CA ARG A 540 -23.08 5.15 29.81
C ARG A 540 -23.37 4.85 28.34
N GLU A 541 -24.62 4.96 27.89
CA GLU A 541 -24.98 4.85 26.48
C GLU A 541 -24.24 5.90 25.63
N LYS A 542 -24.15 7.14 26.13
CA LYS A 542 -23.36 8.21 25.50
C LYS A 542 -21.87 7.88 25.47
N GLU A 543 -21.28 7.39 26.56
CA GLU A 543 -19.89 6.90 26.59
C GLU A 543 -19.67 5.77 25.58
N ASP A 544 -20.55 4.76 25.55
CA ASP A 544 -20.49 3.63 24.60
C ASP A 544 -20.66 4.08 23.13
N THR A 545 -21.39 5.18 22.85
CA THR A 545 -21.42 5.79 21.50
C THR A 545 -20.15 6.56 21.17
N LEU A 546 -19.63 7.38 22.11
CA LEU A 546 -18.40 8.15 21.90
C LEU A 546 -17.16 7.26 21.75
N VAL A 547 -17.13 6.09 22.43
CA VAL A 547 -16.10 5.06 22.23
C VAL A 547 -16.18 4.50 20.81
N LYS A 548 -17.37 4.11 20.33
CA LYS A 548 -17.54 3.62 18.95
C LYS A 548 -17.14 4.66 17.91
N GLU A 549 -17.51 5.93 18.09
CA GLU A 549 -17.08 7.02 17.22
C GLU A 549 -15.55 7.19 17.22
N ARG A 550 -14.91 7.13 18.38
CA ARG A 550 -13.43 7.20 18.50
C ARG A 550 -12.73 5.99 17.87
N ASP A 551 -13.27 4.79 18.01
CA ASP A 551 -12.73 3.57 17.40
C ASP A 551 -12.89 3.60 15.87
N MET A 552 -14.05 4.06 15.37
CA MET A 552 -14.28 4.30 13.93
C MET A 552 -13.34 5.38 13.38
N GLU A 553 -13.16 6.49 14.11
CA GLU A 553 -12.23 7.55 13.73
C GLU A 553 -10.77 7.05 13.74
N ALA A 554 -10.38 6.24 14.72
CA ALA A 554 -9.05 5.62 14.77
C ALA A 554 -8.83 4.65 13.60
N HIS A 555 -9.84 3.85 13.23
CA HIS A 555 -9.79 2.97 12.07
C HIS A 555 -9.68 3.75 10.76
N VAL A 556 -10.45 4.84 10.58
CA VAL A 556 -10.37 5.71 9.38
C VAL A 556 -9.02 6.42 9.32
N ARG A 557 -8.48 6.91 10.45
CA ARG A 557 -7.13 7.48 10.54
C ARG A 557 -6.06 6.44 10.16
N ALA A 558 -6.23 5.19 10.55
CA ALA A 558 -5.33 4.10 10.17
C ALA A 558 -5.40 3.78 8.67
N GLU A 559 -6.60 3.68 8.07
CA GLU A 559 -6.76 3.47 6.62
C GLU A 559 -6.17 4.63 5.80
N ILE A 560 -6.39 5.87 6.24
CA ILE A 560 -5.77 7.06 5.61
C ILE A 560 -4.24 6.97 5.70
N GLN A 561 -3.69 6.53 6.83
CA GLN A 561 -2.24 6.36 7.00
C GLN A 561 -1.66 5.23 6.13
N THR A 562 -2.38 4.11 5.94
CA THR A 562 -1.96 3.04 5.00
C THR A 562 -2.03 3.50 3.54
N ASN A 563 -3.07 4.25 3.17
CA ASN A 563 -3.18 4.83 1.83
C ASN A 563 -2.09 5.88 1.58
N LEU A 564 -1.76 6.71 2.58
CA LEU A 564 -0.66 7.69 2.50
C LEU A 564 0.73 7.05 2.46
N THR A 565 0.92 5.83 2.99
CA THR A 565 2.19 5.09 2.86
C THR A 565 2.30 4.43 1.49
N ALA A 566 1.26 3.76 1.01
CA ALA A 566 1.21 3.22 -0.36
C ALA A 566 1.48 4.31 -1.44
N VAL A 567 0.81 5.46 -1.36
CA VAL A 567 1.03 6.57 -2.32
C VAL A 567 2.44 7.18 -2.21
N ARG A 568 3.08 7.13 -1.03
CA ARG A 568 4.49 7.54 -0.89
C ARG A 568 5.45 6.53 -1.52
N GLU A 569 5.14 5.24 -1.45
CA GLU A 569 5.92 4.16 -2.06
C GLU A 569 5.77 4.17 -3.59
N GLU A 570 4.56 4.34 -4.12
CA GLU A 570 4.30 4.60 -5.55
C GLU A 570 5.08 5.83 -6.04
N LEU A 571 5.03 6.95 -5.31
CA LEU A 571 5.77 8.16 -5.64
C LEU A 571 7.30 7.95 -5.58
N HIS A 572 7.80 7.09 -4.69
CA HIS A 572 9.21 6.71 -4.65
C HIS A 572 9.59 5.86 -5.87
N VAL A 573 8.80 4.84 -6.21
CA VAL A 573 9.00 4.01 -7.41
C VAL A 573 9.00 4.88 -8.67
N LEU A 574 7.99 5.74 -8.87
CA LEU A 574 7.90 6.65 -10.01
C LEU A 574 9.08 7.64 -10.07
N LYS A 575 9.59 8.12 -8.93
CA LYS A 575 10.83 8.92 -8.89
C LYS A 575 12.05 8.12 -9.36
N THR A 576 12.23 6.89 -8.87
CA THR A 576 13.36 6.04 -9.30
C THR A 576 13.30 5.71 -10.79
N GLN A 577 12.11 5.39 -11.33
CA GLN A 577 11.91 5.14 -12.76
C GLN A 577 12.18 6.39 -13.62
N ASN A 578 11.79 7.58 -13.14
CA ASN A 578 12.11 8.83 -13.83
C ASN A 578 13.63 9.11 -13.80
N SER A 579 14.32 8.79 -12.70
CA SER A 579 15.78 8.89 -12.62
C SER A 579 16.52 7.90 -13.54
N THR A 580 16.05 6.65 -13.69
CA THR A 580 16.66 5.70 -14.65
C THR A 580 16.40 6.13 -16.08
N LEU A 581 15.15 6.48 -16.43
CA LEU A 581 14.81 7.01 -17.75
C LEU A 581 15.58 8.30 -18.10
N ALA A 582 15.86 9.17 -17.12
CA ALA A 582 16.69 10.35 -17.33
C ALA A 582 18.16 10.00 -17.61
N LEU A 583 18.69 8.95 -16.99
CA LEU A 583 20.05 8.45 -17.20
C LEU A 583 20.19 7.75 -18.56
N GLU A 584 19.28 6.83 -18.90
CA GLU A 584 19.18 6.17 -20.22
C GLU A 584 19.08 7.21 -21.36
N ASN A 585 18.29 8.26 -21.17
CA ASN A 585 18.10 9.37 -22.12
C ASN A 585 19.31 10.34 -22.14
N GLY A 586 20.17 10.29 -21.12
CA GLY A 586 21.51 10.88 -21.14
C GLY A 586 22.46 10.05 -22.00
N GLU A 587 22.60 8.76 -21.69
CA GLU A 587 23.45 7.81 -22.43
C GLU A 587 23.10 7.74 -23.91
N ALA A 588 21.81 7.74 -24.26
CA ALA A 588 21.33 7.77 -25.64
C ALA A 588 21.71 9.08 -26.38
N ARG A 589 21.72 10.23 -25.70
CA ARG A 589 22.24 11.48 -26.28
C ARG A 589 23.75 11.44 -26.47
N GLU A 590 24.49 10.86 -25.53
CA GLU A 590 25.94 10.72 -25.69
C GLU A 590 26.30 9.72 -26.80
N ALA A 591 25.57 8.62 -26.93
CA ALA A 591 25.72 7.67 -28.03
C ALA A 591 25.41 8.32 -29.39
N LEU A 592 24.34 9.14 -29.46
CA LEU A 592 24.02 9.93 -30.65
C LEU A 592 25.12 10.96 -30.96
N ASN A 593 25.68 11.62 -29.95
CA ASN A 593 26.79 12.55 -30.14
C ASN A 593 28.06 11.84 -30.65
N ARG A 594 28.41 10.67 -30.09
CA ARG A 594 29.52 9.83 -30.57
C ARG A 594 29.33 9.39 -32.03
N ALA A 595 28.15 8.87 -32.36
CA ALA A 595 27.81 8.50 -33.74
C ALA A 595 27.86 9.71 -34.70
N ASN A 596 27.46 10.91 -34.25
CA ASN A 596 27.57 12.14 -35.04
C ASN A 596 29.03 12.58 -35.24
N THR A 597 29.91 12.45 -34.23
CA THR A 597 31.34 12.75 -34.37
C THR A 597 32.04 11.74 -35.28
N GLU A 598 31.77 10.44 -35.11
CA GLU A 598 32.27 9.37 -35.99
C GLU A 598 31.80 9.59 -37.45
N THR A 599 30.54 9.99 -37.65
CA THR A 599 30.00 10.33 -38.97
C THR A 599 30.69 11.56 -39.58
N ALA A 600 31.03 12.56 -38.77
CA ALA A 600 31.76 13.74 -39.23
C ALA A 600 33.22 13.41 -39.60
N GLU A 601 33.90 12.58 -38.82
CA GLU A 601 35.26 12.08 -39.10
C GLU A 601 35.29 11.23 -40.38
N LEU A 602 34.33 10.31 -40.54
CA LEU A 602 34.14 9.55 -41.78
C LEU A 602 33.84 10.48 -42.97
N GLY A 603 33.06 11.55 -42.78
CA GLY A 603 32.82 12.57 -43.79
C GLY A 603 34.12 13.28 -44.23
N VAL A 604 34.99 13.64 -43.30
CA VAL A 604 36.32 14.21 -43.59
C VAL A 604 37.19 13.20 -44.33
N HIS A 605 37.19 11.93 -43.93
CA HIS A 605 37.93 10.87 -44.62
C HIS A 605 37.42 10.64 -46.05
N VAL A 606 36.10 10.65 -46.28
CA VAL A 606 35.51 10.53 -47.63
C VAL A 606 35.93 11.72 -48.51
N CYS A 607 35.88 12.96 -48.00
CA CYS A 607 36.35 14.13 -48.74
C CYS A 607 37.85 14.03 -49.09
N MET A 608 38.69 13.60 -48.14
CA MET A 608 40.12 13.39 -48.36
C MET A 608 40.41 12.32 -49.42
N LEU A 609 39.76 11.16 -49.34
CA LEU A 609 39.90 10.06 -50.29
C LEU A 609 39.38 10.44 -51.68
N THR A 610 38.30 11.23 -51.75
CA THR A 610 37.77 11.75 -53.02
C THR A 610 38.79 12.67 -53.68
N GLY A 611 39.37 13.63 -52.96
CA GLY A 611 40.43 14.50 -53.49
C GLY A 611 41.70 13.75 -53.91
N GLN A 612 42.11 12.71 -53.17
CA GLN A 612 43.23 11.84 -53.56
C GLN A 612 42.94 11.01 -54.82
N ASN A 613 41.69 10.57 -55.01
CA ASN A 613 41.24 9.88 -56.21
C ASN A 613 41.19 10.82 -57.41
N GLU A 614 40.68 12.05 -57.25
CA GLU A 614 40.70 13.10 -58.27
C GLU A 614 42.13 13.48 -58.67
N GLU A 615 43.03 13.69 -57.72
CA GLU A 615 44.46 13.94 -58.00
C GLU A 615 45.09 12.77 -58.75
N SER A 616 44.77 11.53 -58.36
CA SER A 616 45.26 10.32 -59.04
C SER A 616 44.72 10.22 -60.47
N GLN A 617 43.45 10.55 -60.71
CA GLN A 617 42.84 10.59 -62.05
C GLN A 617 43.48 11.66 -62.94
N LEU A 618 43.75 12.86 -62.40
CA LEU A 618 44.46 13.92 -63.12
C LEU A 618 45.89 13.49 -63.51
N ARG A 619 46.62 12.85 -62.58
CA ARG A 619 47.96 12.28 -62.86
C ARG A 619 47.89 11.17 -63.92
N TRP A 620 46.90 10.29 -63.88
CA TRP A 620 46.67 9.27 -64.90
C TRP A 620 46.35 9.89 -66.27
N ALA A 621 45.56 10.96 -66.32
CA ALA A 621 45.27 11.69 -67.55
C ALA A 621 46.55 12.31 -68.16
N GLU A 622 47.37 13.01 -67.36
CA GLU A 622 48.65 13.54 -67.82
C GLU A 622 49.63 12.47 -68.31
N LEU A 623 49.69 11.31 -67.63
CA LEU A 623 50.55 10.21 -68.05
C LEU A 623 50.01 9.56 -69.33
N SER A 624 48.70 9.49 -69.51
CA SER A 624 48.08 8.98 -70.74
C SER A 624 48.32 9.91 -71.93
N THR A 625 48.30 11.23 -71.77
CA THR A 625 48.63 12.16 -72.86
C THR A 625 50.11 12.08 -73.21
N LYS A 626 51.01 12.04 -72.20
CA LYS A 626 52.47 11.88 -72.42
C LYS A 626 52.82 10.55 -73.09
N LEU A 627 52.11 9.47 -72.77
CA LEU A 627 52.27 8.18 -73.44
C LEU A 627 51.83 8.27 -74.91
N GLN A 628 50.73 8.98 -75.20
CA GLN A 628 50.24 9.18 -76.57
C GLN A 628 51.16 10.09 -77.40
N GLU A 629 51.74 11.12 -76.78
CA GLU A 629 52.79 11.98 -77.38
C GLU A 629 54.03 11.15 -77.75
N LEU A 630 54.60 10.41 -76.80
CA LEU A 630 55.74 9.51 -77.03
C LEU A 630 55.43 8.41 -78.06
N GLN A 631 54.19 7.93 -78.13
CA GLN A 631 53.78 6.95 -79.13
C GLN A 631 53.71 7.57 -80.54
N MET A 632 53.36 8.85 -80.68
CA MET A 632 53.45 9.57 -81.95
C MET A 632 54.90 9.84 -82.35
N GLU A 633 55.75 10.29 -81.41
CA GLU A 633 57.19 10.47 -81.68
C GLU A 633 57.85 9.16 -82.13
N ALA A 634 57.58 8.04 -81.45
CA ALA A 634 58.09 6.72 -81.85
C ALA A 634 57.53 6.24 -83.20
N GLN A 635 56.31 6.62 -83.57
CA GLN A 635 55.72 6.33 -84.88
C GLN A 635 56.46 7.11 -85.99
N GLU A 636 56.78 8.39 -85.77
CA GLU A 636 57.58 9.22 -86.69
C GLU A 636 59.03 8.71 -86.81
N GLU A 637 59.66 8.27 -85.72
CA GLU A 637 60.97 7.61 -85.77
C GLU A 637 60.94 6.30 -86.58
N VAL A 638 59.90 5.47 -86.42
CA VAL A 638 59.73 4.24 -87.21
C VAL A 638 59.52 4.53 -88.70
N GLU A 639 58.78 5.57 -89.05
CA GLU A 639 58.57 5.97 -90.45
C GLU A 639 59.88 6.50 -91.08
N THR A 640 60.63 7.37 -90.39
CA THR A 640 61.92 7.86 -90.89
C THR A 640 63.00 6.76 -90.97
N LEU A 641 63.00 5.79 -90.05
CA LEU A 641 63.85 4.60 -90.14
C LEU A 641 63.44 3.67 -91.28
N SER A 642 62.14 3.54 -91.58
CA SER A 642 61.65 2.77 -92.73
C SER A 642 62.12 3.36 -94.06
N ASP A 643 62.01 4.68 -94.24
CA ASP A 643 62.52 5.40 -95.41
C ASP A 643 64.04 5.23 -95.58
N SER A 644 64.79 5.34 -94.47
CA SER A 644 66.23 5.08 -94.43
C SER A 644 66.59 3.64 -94.84
N MET A 645 65.83 2.65 -94.35
CA MET A 645 65.99 1.25 -94.77
C MET A 645 65.63 1.03 -96.25
N GLU A 646 64.67 1.75 -96.82
CA GLU A 646 64.36 1.65 -98.25
C GLU A 646 65.46 2.29 -99.12
N ALA A 647 66.09 3.38 -98.67
CA ALA A 647 67.28 3.94 -99.32
C ALA A 647 68.45 2.95 -99.30
N LEU A 648 68.76 2.35 -98.14
CA LEU A 648 69.83 1.35 -98.01
C LEU A 648 69.57 0.10 -98.87
N ARG A 649 68.31 -0.34 -99.03
CA ARG A 649 67.95 -1.44 -99.95
C ARG A 649 68.26 -1.10 -101.41
N LYS A 650 68.03 0.15 -101.84
CA LYS A 650 68.31 0.63 -103.21
C LYS A 650 69.81 0.67 -103.51
N ASP A 651 70.64 1.08 -102.54
CA ASP A 651 72.10 1.06 -102.72
C ASP A 651 72.71 -0.35 -102.58
N ASN A 652 72.16 -1.22 -101.74
CA ASN A 652 72.61 -2.63 -101.68
C ASN A 652 72.33 -3.38 -103.00
N ALA A 653 71.19 -3.09 -103.66
CA ALA A 653 70.92 -3.58 -105.01
C ALA A 653 71.94 -3.09 -106.05
N ARG A 654 72.44 -1.85 -105.95
CA ARG A 654 73.54 -1.34 -106.81
C ARG A 654 74.86 -2.09 -106.57
N LEU A 655 75.20 -2.38 -105.32
CA LEU A 655 76.41 -3.12 -104.97
C LEU A 655 76.37 -4.56 -105.47
N GLN A 656 75.20 -5.23 -105.40
CA GLN A 656 75.01 -6.57 -105.97
C GLN A 656 75.13 -6.60 -107.50
N GLU A 657 74.75 -5.52 -108.20
CA GLU A 657 74.92 -5.41 -109.65
C GLU A 657 76.39 -5.16 -110.05
N GLN A 658 77.19 -4.52 -109.18
CA GLN A 658 78.64 -4.39 -109.35
C GLN A 658 79.38 -5.71 -109.10
N LEU A 659 78.99 -6.47 -108.06
CA LEU A 659 79.65 -7.73 -107.68
C LEU A 659 79.59 -8.81 -108.78
N LYS A 660 78.55 -8.79 -109.63
CA LYS A 660 78.37 -9.74 -110.74
C LYS A 660 79.42 -9.64 -111.86
N GLN A 661 80.29 -8.63 -111.89
CA GLN A 661 81.22 -8.40 -113.00
C GLN A 661 82.60 -9.04 -112.81
N THR A 662 82.91 -9.62 -111.65
CA THR A 662 84.24 -10.19 -111.36
C THR A 662 84.19 -11.40 -110.43
N GLU A 663 84.38 -12.62 -110.95
CA GLU A 663 85.10 -13.68 -110.22
C GLU A 663 85.50 -14.87 -111.11
N GLY A 664 86.53 -15.62 -110.70
CA GLY A 664 87.04 -16.76 -111.49
C GLY A 664 88.29 -17.46 -110.93
N LEU A 665 88.08 -18.52 -110.16
CA LEU A 665 88.98 -19.63 -109.80
C LEU A 665 90.07 -19.44 -108.69
N PRO A 666 90.38 -20.52 -107.92
CA PRO A 666 90.51 -20.39 -106.46
C PRO A 666 91.54 -21.37 -105.81
N GLU A 667 91.25 -21.84 -104.58
CA GLU A 667 91.58 -23.18 -104.02
C GLU A 667 93.00 -23.77 -104.27
N ALA A 668 93.99 -23.43 -103.42
CA ALA A 668 95.30 -24.09 -103.46
C ALA A 668 96.06 -24.31 -102.13
N MET A 669 95.80 -23.57 -101.04
CA MET A 669 96.70 -23.55 -99.86
C MET A 669 96.10 -23.99 -98.51
N GLN A 670 94.86 -24.46 -98.46
CA GLN A 670 94.19 -24.97 -97.25
C GLN A 670 94.69 -26.38 -96.81
N LYS A 671 96.00 -26.67 -96.93
CA LYS A 671 96.57 -28.02 -96.71
C LYS A 671 97.92 -28.09 -95.97
N LEU A 672 98.34 -27.01 -95.30
CA LEU A 672 99.57 -26.98 -94.51
C LEU A 672 99.38 -26.58 -93.02
N GLN A 673 98.15 -26.24 -92.60
CA GLN A 673 97.88 -25.70 -91.26
C GLN A 673 97.54 -26.78 -90.20
N GLU A 674 96.83 -27.85 -90.57
CA GLU A 674 96.10 -28.72 -89.64
C GLU A 674 96.95 -29.71 -88.80
N ARG A 675 98.27 -29.74 -88.96
CA ARG A 675 99.08 -30.91 -88.55
C ARG A 675 100.07 -30.70 -87.39
N LEU A 676 99.91 -29.62 -86.63
CA LEU A 676 100.80 -29.30 -85.50
C LEU A 676 100.06 -29.12 -84.16
N GLU A 677 98.79 -28.71 -84.19
CA GLU A 677 98.01 -28.30 -83.01
C GLU A 677 97.36 -29.49 -82.26
N GLN A 678 97.32 -30.67 -82.87
CA GLN A 678 96.53 -31.82 -82.42
C GLN A 678 97.06 -32.55 -81.16
N VAL A 679 98.29 -32.25 -80.69
CA VAL A 679 99.01 -33.12 -79.71
C VAL A 679 98.98 -32.57 -78.27
N GLU A 680 98.62 -31.31 -78.03
CA GLU A 680 98.75 -30.68 -76.70
C GLU A 680 97.45 -30.60 -75.87
N ASP A 681 96.26 -30.73 -76.48
CA ASP A 681 94.98 -30.60 -75.76
C ASP A 681 94.38 -31.92 -75.22
N GLU A 682 94.79 -33.08 -75.76
CA GLU A 682 94.26 -34.39 -75.34
C GLU A 682 94.51 -34.67 -73.83
N ALA A 683 95.57 -34.10 -73.26
CA ALA A 683 95.94 -34.25 -71.85
C ALA A 683 95.02 -33.52 -70.86
N LYS A 684 94.32 -32.46 -71.27
CA LYS A 684 93.43 -31.68 -70.37
C LYS A 684 92.02 -32.26 -70.30
N SER A 685 91.52 -32.76 -71.43
CA SER A 685 90.15 -33.27 -71.61
C SER A 685 89.74 -34.32 -70.56
N ILE A 686 90.64 -35.25 -70.24
CA ILE A 686 90.35 -36.41 -69.37
C ILE A 686 90.10 -36.01 -67.90
N GLN A 687 90.73 -34.95 -67.41
CA GLN A 687 90.54 -34.45 -66.04
C GLN A 687 89.13 -33.88 -65.85
N GLU A 688 88.62 -33.14 -66.83
CA GLU A 688 87.35 -32.43 -66.74
C GLU A 688 86.12 -33.35 -66.90
N ILE A 689 86.25 -34.47 -67.62
CA ILE A 689 85.11 -35.38 -67.86
C ILE A 689 84.63 -36.01 -66.54
N ARG A 690 85.55 -36.47 -65.69
CA ARG A 690 85.22 -37.04 -64.38
C ARG A 690 84.57 -36.04 -63.42
N GLN A 691 84.93 -34.77 -63.53
CA GLN A 691 84.31 -33.71 -62.74
C GLN A 691 82.85 -33.50 -63.16
N ARG A 692 82.59 -33.41 -64.46
CA ARG A 692 81.22 -33.25 -65.02
C ARG A 692 80.29 -34.39 -64.64
N GLU A 693 80.74 -35.64 -64.66
CA GLU A 693 79.93 -36.80 -64.26
C GLU A 693 79.47 -36.73 -62.80
N VAL A 694 80.37 -36.32 -61.89
CA VAL A 694 80.05 -36.09 -60.47
C VAL A 694 79.07 -34.93 -60.28
N ASP A 695 79.24 -33.85 -61.03
CA ASP A 695 78.37 -32.67 -60.90
C ASP A 695 76.98 -32.89 -61.56
N THR A 696 76.88 -33.75 -62.58
CA THR A 696 75.58 -34.13 -63.20
C THR A 696 74.72 -34.93 -62.23
N LEU A 697 75.30 -35.93 -61.55
CA LEU A 697 74.60 -36.71 -60.51
C LEU A 697 74.24 -35.85 -59.29
N ARG A 698 75.03 -34.80 -58.99
CA ARG A 698 74.70 -33.83 -57.94
C ARG A 698 73.54 -32.92 -58.33
N SER A 699 73.38 -32.56 -59.61
CA SER A 699 72.19 -31.84 -60.10
C SER A 699 70.93 -32.66 -59.90
N GLN A 700 70.89 -33.90 -60.41
CA GLN A 700 69.67 -34.73 -60.36
C GLN A 700 69.17 -34.95 -58.92
N LEU A 701 70.07 -35.20 -57.97
CA LEU A 701 69.76 -35.27 -56.54
C LEU A 701 69.32 -33.93 -55.92
N SER A 702 69.76 -32.80 -56.46
CA SER A 702 69.31 -31.46 -56.07
C SER A 702 67.93 -31.14 -56.65
N ASP A 703 67.68 -31.51 -57.91
CA ASP A 703 66.43 -31.25 -58.62
C ASP A 703 65.27 -32.06 -58.01
N GLU A 704 65.52 -33.32 -57.66
CA GLU A 704 64.57 -34.20 -56.95
C GLU A 704 64.34 -33.75 -55.49
N ALA A 705 65.38 -33.23 -54.81
CA ALA A 705 65.23 -32.61 -53.49
C ALA A 705 64.43 -31.30 -53.53
N VAL A 706 64.63 -30.45 -54.55
CA VAL A 706 63.85 -29.21 -54.76
C VAL A 706 62.39 -29.55 -55.07
N HIS A 707 62.12 -30.58 -55.88
CA HIS A 707 60.75 -31.00 -56.16
C HIS A 707 60.00 -31.43 -54.88
N HIS A 708 60.65 -32.23 -54.01
CA HIS A 708 60.07 -32.60 -52.72
C HIS A 708 59.96 -31.41 -51.75
N GLN A 709 60.92 -30.48 -51.75
CA GLN A 709 60.85 -29.24 -50.96
C GLN A 709 59.61 -28.41 -51.34
N SER A 710 59.41 -28.11 -52.63
CA SER A 710 58.23 -27.35 -53.09
C SER A 710 56.91 -28.08 -52.87
N GLN A 711 56.91 -29.42 -52.89
CA GLN A 711 55.73 -30.23 -52.54
C GLN A 711 55.39 -30.15 -51.04
N VAL A 712 56.40 -30.12 -50.17
CA VAL A 712 56.22 -29.91 -48.72
C VAL A 712 55.77 -28.47 -48.43
N GLU A 713 56.31 -27.48 -49.13
CA GLU A 713 55.90 -26.06 -49.00
C GLU A 713 54.43 -25.87 -49.40
N GLY A 714 54.00 -26.39 -50.55
CA GLY A 714 52.60 -26.32 -50.99
C GLY A 714 51.63 -27.00 -50.01
N LEU A 715 51.99 -28.16 -49.46
CA LEU A 715 51.20 -28.83 -48.42
C LEU A 715 51.18 -28.03 -47.10
N ASN A 716 52.26 -27.32 -46.76
CA ASN A 716 52.30 -26.47 -45.57
C ASN A 716 51.43 -25.21 -45.74
N ASP A 717 51.41 -24.60 -46.94
CA ASP A 717 50.53 -23.47 -47.26
C ASP A 717 49.05 -23.85 -47.21
N GLU A 718 48.66 -25.03 -47.73
CA GLU A 718 47.30 -25.57 -47.57
C GLU A 718 46.95 -25.79 -46.09
N LEU A 719 47.89 -26.31 -45.29
CA LEU A 719 47.71 -26.57 -43.87
C LEU A 719 47.57 -25.25 -43.07
N ASP A 720 48.33 -24.21 -43.40
CA ASP A 720 48.20 -22.87 -42.80
C ASP A 720 46.93 -22.13 -43.28
N ALA A 721 46.46 -22.37 -44.50
CA ALA A 721 45.15 -21.89 -44.95
C ALA A 721 44.01 -22.56 -44.17
N LEU A 722 44.09 -23.87 -43.91
CA LEU A 722 43.14 -24.61 -43.07
C LEU A 722 43.20 -24.17 -41.61
N ARG A 723 44.39 -23.92 -41.03
CA ARG A 723 44.56 -23.33 -39.68
C ARG A 723 43.86 -21.97 -39.57
N LYS A 724 44.13 -21.04 -40.50
CA LYS A 724 43.47 -19.71 -40.54
C LYS A 724 41.95 -19.82 -40.65
N ARG A 725 41.45 -20.80 -41.43
CA ARG A 725 40.02 -21.06 -41.55
C ARG A 725 39.42 -21.58 -40.24
N LEU A 726 40.07 -22.54 -39.59
CA LEU A 726 39.66 -23.07 -38.28
C LEU A 726 39.67 -21.99 -37.20
N GLU A 727 40.70 -21.16 -37.15
CA GLU A 727 40.82 -20.05 -36.19
C GLU A 727 39.69 -19.01 -36.38
N ASN A 728 39.29 -18.76 -37.62
CA ASN A 728 38.14 -17.88 -37.93
C ASN A 728 36.79 -18.50 -37.54
N GLU A 729 36.60 -19.82 -37.70
CA GLU A 729 35.40 -20.49 -37.18
C GLU A 729 35.38 -20.54 -35.64
N VAL A 730 36.52 -20.74 -34.97
CA VAL A 730 36.63 -20.64 -33.49
C VAL A 730 36.24 -19.25 -33.00
N LYS A 731 36.71 -18.18 -33.67
CA LYS A 731 36.32 -16.78 -33.33
C LYS A 731 34.83 -16.51 -33.57
N LYS A 732 34.21 -17.16 -34.55
CA LYS A 732 32.74 -17.10 -34.73
C LYS A 732 32.02 -17.84 -33.60
N VAL A 733 32.46 -19.06 -33.26
CA VAL A 733 31.86 -19.86 -32.17
C VAL A 733 31.89 -19.08 -30.86
N SER A 734 33.02 -18.51 -30.45
CA SER A 734 33.07 -17.71 -29.21
C SER A 734 32.22 -16.44 -29.28
N SER A 735 32.06 -15.82 -30.45
CA SER A 735 31.14 -14.68 -30.64
C SER A 735 29.65 -15.08 -30.59
N LEU A 736 29.34 -16.35 -30.86
CA LEU A 736 27.99 -16.90 -30.72
C LEU A 736 27.74 -17.36 -29.27
N GLU A 737 28.73 -17.95 -28.61
CA GLU A 737 28.66 -18.31 -27.18
C GLU A 737 28.43 -17.08 -26.30
N SER A 738 29.13 -15.96 -26.55
CA SER A 738 28.85 -14.67 -25.88
C SER A 738 27.40 -14.25 -26.06
N LYS A 739 26.88 -14.30 -27.29
CA LYS A 739 25.49 -13.92 -27.61
C LYS A 739 24.45 -14.87 -27.00
N VAL A 740 24.77 -16.15 -26.85
CA VAL A 740 23.91 -17.10 -26.13
C VAL A 740 23.85 -16.72 -24.66
N LEU A 741 24.99 -16.45 -24.01
CA LEU A 741 25.03 -16.01 -22.60
C LEU A 741 24.32 -14.66 -22.39
N GLU A 742 24.49 -13.70 -23.32
CA GLU A 742 23.76 -12.42 -23.33
C GLU A 742 22.23 -12.65 -23.42
N LEU A 743 21.77 -13.51 -24.34
CA LEU A 743 20.36 -13.86 -24.49
C LEU A 743 19.80 -14.66 -23.30
N GLU A 744 20.60 -15.54 -22.69
CA GLU A 744 20.23 -16.29 -21.48
C GLU A 744 20.07 -15.36 -20.28
N SER A 745 20.96 -14.37 -20.12
CA SER A 745 20.84 -13.33 -19.07
C SER A 745 19.60 -12.47 -19.27
N ALA A 746 19.34 -11.98 -20.49
CA ALA A 746 18.13 -11.22 -20.80
C ALA A 746 16.85 -12.04 -20.60
N ASN A 747 16.87 -13.34 -20.93
CA ASN A 747 15.73 -14.23 -20.70
C ASN A 747 15.49 -14.51 -19.19
N SER A 748 16.56 -14.59 -18.39
CA SER A 748 16.46 -14.60 -16.91
C SER A 748 15.81 -13.31 -16.40
N ASP A 749 16.25 -12.14 -16.87
CA ASP A 749 15.71 -10.84 -16.44
C ASP A 749 14.24 -10.65 -16.84
N TYR A 750 13.86 -11.08 -18.05
CA TYR A 750 12.45 -11.12 -18.46
C TYR A 750 11.63 -12.11 -17.62
N SER A 751 12.19 -13.28 -17.26
CA SER A 751 11.51 -14.24 -16.39
C SER A 751 11.25 -13.65 -15.00
N GLN A 752 12.26 -13.04 -14.38
CA GLN A 752 12.09 -12.32 -13.11
C GLN A 752 11.11 -11.13 -13.23
N MET A 753 11.07 -10.44 -14.37
CA MET A 753 10.11 -9.36 -14.60
C MET A 753 8.68 -9.89 -14.70
N ILE A 754 8.48 -11.06 -15.32
CA ILE A 754 7.19 -11.75 -15.37
C ILE A 754 6.78 -12.21 -13.98
N GLU A 755 7.67 -12.81 -13.19
CA GLU A 755 7.40 -13.20 -11.80
C GLU A 755 7.00 -12.00 -10.93
N LYS A 756 7.75 -10.89 -11.00
CA LYS A 756 7.44 -9.64 -10.29
C LYS A 756 6.08 -9.05 -10.73
N LYS A 757 5.75 -9.11 -12.02
CA LYS A 757 4.43 -8.69 -12.53
C LYS A 757 3.31 -9.61 -12.07
N ASN A 758 3.53 -10.92 -12.04
CA ASN A 758 2.55 -11.89 -11.56
C ASN A 758 2.28 -11.72 -10.06
N ALA A 759 3.31 -11.43 -9.26
CA ALA A 759 3.15 -11.10 -7.84
C ALA A 759 2.27 -9.84 -7.66
N LEU A 760 2.60 -8.75 -8.36
CA LEU A 760 1.80 -7.51 -8.32
C LEU A 760 0.35 -7.71 -8.82
N ILE A 761 0.13 -8.62 -9.78
CA ILE A 761 -1.21 -9.01 -10.22
C ILE A 761 -1.95 -9.72 -9.07
N CYS A 762 -1.33 -10.72 -8.43
CA CYS A 762 -1.91 -11.42 -7.28
C CYS A 762 -2.24 -10.44 -6.13
N ASP A 763 -1.32 -9.54 -5.80
CA ASP A 763 -1.54 -8.50 -4.78
C ASP A 763 -2.75 -7.63 -5.15
N SER A 764 -2.83 -7.16 -6.41
CA SER A 764 -3.97 -6.39 -6.90
C SER A 764 -5.29 -7.17 -6.87
N GLU A 765 -5.29 -8.46 -7.19
CA GLU A 765 -6.46 -9.33 -7.09
C GLU A 765 -6.90 -9.50 -5.63
N THR A 766 -5.98 -9.63 -4.66
CA THR A 766 -6.38 -9.69 -3.24
C THR A 766 -7.02 -8.38 -2.76
N ILE A 767 -6.50 -7.22 -3.20
CA ILE A 767 -7.07 -5.92 -2.87
C ILE A 767 -8.45 -5.75 -3.52
N ILE A 768 -8.62 -6.17 -4.78
CA ILE A 768 -9.93 -6.16 -5.46
C ILE A 768 -10.93 -7.03 -4.71
N ASN A 769 -10.57 -8.27 -4.36
CA ASN A 769 -11.45 -9.17 -3.61
C ASN A 769 -11.84 -8.60 -2.23
N GLN A 770 -10.91 -7.96 -1.51
CA GLN A 770 -11.21 -7.28 -0.25
C GLN A 770 -12.19 -6.11 -0.45
N LYS A 771 -12.01 -5.30 -1.51
CA LYS A 771 -12.89 -4.17 -1.83
C LYS A 771 -14.27 -4.63 -2.31
N GLU A 772 -14.37 -5.75 -3.03
CA GLU A 772 -15.66 -6.36 -3.35
C GLU A 772 -16.41 -6.83 -2.09
N GLU A 773 -15.72 -7.42 -1.12
CA GLU A 773 -16.35 -7.84 0.14
C GLU A 773 -16.80 -6.65 1.00
N GLN A 774 -15.99 -5.58 1.07
CA GLN A 774 -16.42 -4.31 1.68
C GLN A 774 -17.66 -3.73 0.98
N ILE A 775 -17.73 -3.78 -0.35
CA ILE A 775 -18.91 -3.35 -1.12
C ILE A 775 -20.13 -4.26 -0.84
N LYS A 776 -19.96 -5.55 -0.60
CA LYS A 776 -21.05 -6.45 -0.19
C LYS A 776 -21.59 -6.09 1.20
N SER A 777 -20.72 -5.84 2.18
CA SER A 777 -21.15 -5.40 3.53
C SER A 777 -21.92 -4.09 3.44
N LEU A 778 -21.35 -3.07 2.80
CA LEU A 778 -21.98 -1.75 2.68
C LEU A 778 -23.34 -1.80 1.97
N ARG A 779 -23.55 -2.75 1.04
CA ARG A 779 -24.87 -2.99 0.41
C ARG A 779 -25.86 -3.62 1.39
N LEU A 780 -25.44 -4.57 2.23
CA LEU A 780 -26.30 -5.19 3.25
C LEU A 780 -26.69 -4.19 4.34
N ASP A 781 -25.75 -3.33 4.74
CA ASP A 781 -25.99 -2.28 5.73
C ASP A 781 -26.88 -1.15 5.16
N LEU A 782 -26.71 -0.79 3.88
CA LEU A 782 -27.62 0.11 3.16
C LEU A 782 -29.04 -0.45 3.10
N THR A 783 -29.23 -1.71 2.67
CA THR A 783 -30.58 -2.30 2.61
C THR A 783 -31.26 -2.39 3.97
N ARG A 784 -30.49 -2.61 5.05
CA ARG A 784 -31.03 -2.57 6.42
C ARG A 784 -31.49 -1.16 6.80
N ALA A 785 -30.70 -0.14 6.48
CA ALA A 785 -31.06 1.26 6.72
C ALA A 785 -32.28 1.70 5.88
N GLU A 786 -32.44 1.18 4.66
CA GLU A 786 -33.63 1.39 3.82
C GLU A 786 -34.88 0.72 4.42
N GLU A 787 -34.76 -0.48 4.98
CA GLU A 787 -35.84 -1.17 5.71
C GLU A 787 -36.23 -0.44 7.02
N GLU A 788 -35.26 0.00 7.82
CA GLU A 788 -35.47 0.79 9.04
C GLU A 788 -36.11 2.16 8.74
N LEU A 789 -35.70 2.81 7.64
CA LEU A 789 -36.31 4.05 7.16
C LEU A 789 -37.76 3.83 6.69
N ALA A 790 -38.04 2.72 6.01
CA ALA A 790 -39.42 2.38 5.59
C ALA A 790 -40.34 2.14 6.80
N LEU A 791 -39.86 1.42 7.83
CA LEU A 791 -40.61 1.15 9.06
C LEU A 791 -40.87 2.43 9.88
N THR A 792 -39.87 3.29 10.03
CA THR A 792 -40.03 4.59 10.72
C THR A 792 -40.94 5.53 9.94
N GLN A 793 -40.84 5.58 8.61
CA GLN A 793 -41.74 6.38 7.77
C GLN A 793 -43.18 5.85 7.79
N GLN A 794 -43.40 4.53 7.83
CA GLN A 794 -44.73 3.93 8.07
C GLN A 794 -45.27 4.39 9.44
N SER A 795 -44.48 4.27 10.50
CA SER A 795 -44.87 4.68 11.86
C SER A 795 -45.28 6.16 11.94
N CYS A 796 -44.53 7.04 11.26
CA CYS A 796 -44.86 8.47 11.14
C CYS A 796 -46.16 8.72 10.36
N ASN A 797 -46.43 7.94 9.30
CA ASN A 797 -47.69 8.03 8.56
C ASN A 797 -48.90 7.58 9.41
N GLU A 798 -48.75 6.49 10.17
CA GLU A 798 -49.78 5.99 11.09
C GLU A 798 -50.11 7.02 12.18
N LEU A 799 -49.09 7.58 12.85
CA LEU A 799 -49.25 8.65 13.83
C LEU A 799 -49.88 9.92 13.23
N SER A 800 -49.57 10.26 11.98
CA SER A 800 -50.18 11.40 11.27
C SER A 800 -51.68 11.18 10.99
N VAL A 801 -52.06 9.97 10.57
CA VAL A 801 -53.46 9.58 10.36
C VAL A 801 -54.23 9.55 11.68
N ASP A 802 -53.63 9.05 12.76
CA ASP A 802 -54.24 9.01 14.09
C ASP A 802 -54.43 10.41 14.70
N LEU A 803 -53.44 11.30 14.55
CA LEU A 803 -53.55 12.70 14.96
C LEU A 803 -54.63 13.44 14.15
N SER A 804 -54.71 13.19 12.84
CA SER A 804 -55.77 13.73 11.99
C SER A 804 -57.16 13.26 12.43
N ARG A 805 -57.32 11.96 12.75
CA ARG A 805 -58.58 11.40 13.27
C ARG A 805 -58.96 12.03 14.61
N SER A 806 -58.03 12.12 15.55
CA SER A 806 -58.24 12.74 16.87
C SER A 806 -58.63 14.22 16.75
N ALA A 807 -58.02 14.96 15.83
CA ALA A 807 -58.41 16.34 15.54
C ALA A 807 -59.84 16.46 14.99
N MET A 808 -60.27 15.55 14.10
CA MET A 808 -61.66 15.50 13.59
C MET A 808 -62.66 15.10 14.68
N GLU A 809 -62.31 14.14 15.53
CA GLU A 809 -63.14 13.71 16.67
C GLU A 809 -63.31 14.85 17.68
N LYS A 810 -62.22 15.56 18.02
CA LYS A 810 -62.27 16.77 18.85
C LYS A 810 -63.18 17.84 18.22
N GLN A 811 -63.01 18.14 16.93
CA GLN A 811 -63.84 19.13 16.24
C GLN A 811 -65.33 18.74 16.24
N ALA A 812 -65.65 17.46 16.08
CA ALA A 812 -67.02 16.96 16.15
C ALA A 812 -67.62 17.11 17.57
N ILE A 813 -66.81 16.92 18.62
CA ILE A 813 -67.22 17.16 20.02
C ILE A 813 -67.44 18.66 20.27
N GLU A 814 -66.55 19.54 19.80
CA GLU A 814 -66.70 21.00 19.93
C GLU A 814 -67.94 21.53 19.19
N LEU A 815 -68.24 21.01 18.00
CA LEU A 815 -69.46 21.31 17.24
C LEU A 815 -70.72 20.80 17.93
N LYS A 816 -70.66 19.64 18.60
CA LYS A 816 -71.77 19.10 19.39
C LYS A 816 -72.01 19.92 20.67
N MET A 817 -70.95 20.26 21.40
CA MET A 817 -71.04 21.07 22.61
C MET A 817 -71.53 22.49 22.31
N SER A 818 -71.09 23.12 21.22
CA SER A 818 -71.60 24.44 20.83
C SER A 818 -73.09 24.40 20.43
N ALA A 819 -73.54 23.35 19.73
CA ALA A 819 -74.98 23.17 19.46
C ALA A 819 -75.81 22.95 20.75
N GLU A 820 -75.31 22.17 21.70
CA GLU A 820 -75.95 21.96 23.01
C GLU A 820 -76.01 23.26 23.83
N ILE A 821 -74.95 24.07 23.80
CA ILE A 821 -74.91 25.41 24.41
C ILE A 821 -75.93 26.35 23.76
N ASP A 822 -76.05 26.34 22.43
CA ASP A 822 -77.02 27.14 21.67
C ASP A 822 -78.47 26.79 22.05
N ASP A 823 -78.80 25.50 22.18
CA ASP A 823 -80.13 25.06 22.61
C ASP A 823 -80.41 25.34 24.09
N LEU A 824 -79.38 25.33 24.95
CA LEU A 824 -79.48 25.83 26.33
C LEU A 824 -79.74 27.34 26.38
N TYR A 825 -79.11 28.14 25.51
CA TYR A 825 -79.41 29.58 25.39
C TYR A 825 -80.83 29.85 24.86
N ARG A 826 -81.29 29.07 23.86
CA ARG A 826 -82.67 29.18 23.33
C ARG A 826 -83.71 28.81 24.39
N THR A 827 -83.52 27.71 25.10
CA THR A 827 -84.44 27.28 26.17
C THR A 827 -84.43 28.24 27.35
N LYS A 828 -83.26 28.74 27.78
CA LYS A 828 -83.15 29.84 28.75
C LYS A 828 -83.99 31.05 28.32
N LYS A 829 -83.80 31.57 27.11
CA LYS A 829 -84.52 32.74 26.59
C LYS A 829 -86.04 32.53 26.59
N ASN A 830 -86.50 31.36 26.18
CA ASN A 830 -87.93 31.02 26.19
C ASN A 830 -88.51 30.98 27.62
N LEU A 831 -87.72 30.54 28.62
CA LEU A 831 -88.11 30.56 30.04
C LEU A 831 -88.11 31.98 30.62
N GLU A 832 -87.15 32.83 30.23
CA GLU A 832 -87.11 34.26 30.61
C GLU A 832 -88.32 35.01 30.04
N GLU A 833 -88.66 34.78 28.76
CA GLU A 833 -89.86 35.35 28.13
C GLU A 833 -91.14 34.88 28.83
N ARG A 834 -91.27 33.58 29.13
CA ARG A 834 -92.43 33.04 29.84
C ARG A 834 -92.53 33.53 31.30
N LEU A 835 -91.41 33.78 31.97
CA LEU A 835 -91.39 34.40 33.30
C LEU A 835 -91.89 35.84 33.24
N ILE A 836 -91.50 36.62 32.23
CA ILE A 836 -91.99 37.99 32.00
C ILE A 836 -93.52 37.99 31.73
N GLU A 837 -94.04 37.03 30.97
CA GLU A 837 -95.49 36.85 30.80
C GLU A 837 -96.19 36.57 32.14
N LEU A 838 -95.69 35.61 32.93
CA LEU A 838 -96.29 35.24 34.22
C LEU A 838 -96.26 36.40 35.24
N ILE A 839 -95.22 37.24 35.22
CA ILE A 839 -95.16 38.46 36.03
C ILE A 839 -96.27 39.44 35.62
N ARG A 840 -96.45 39.68 34.31
CA ARG A 840 -97.51 40.55 33.77
C ARG A 840 -98.91 40.03 34.09
N ASP A 841 -99.14 38.72 33.94
CA ASP A 841 -100.42 38.09 34.29
C ASP A 841 -100.72 38.23 35.80
N LYS A 842 -99.71 38.01 36.66
CA LYS A 842 -99.80 38.19 38.11
C LYS A 842 -100.09 39.64 38.48
N ASP A 843 -99.42 40.62 37.86
CA ASP A 843 -99.68 42.05 38.08
C ASP A 843 -101.09 42.45 37.61
N ALA A 844 -101.56 41.93 36.47
CA ALA A 844 -102.91 42.17 35.94
C ALA A 844 -104.01 41.48 36.77
N LEU A 845 -103.72 40.36 37.43
CA LEU A 845 -104.61 39.73 38.43
C LEU A 845 -104.64 40.55 39.73
N TRP A 846 -103.50 41.09 40.17
CA TRP A 846 -103.43 41.95 41.35
C TRP A 846 -104.25 43.24 41.16
N GLN A 847 -104.09 43.94 40.02
CA GLN A 847 -104.93 45.10 39.65
C GLN A 847 -106.43 44.79 39.62
N LYS A 848 -106.84 43.57 39.21
CA LYS A 848 -108.24 43.13 39.26
C LYS A 848 -108.71 42.87 40.69
N SER A 849 -107.84 42.37 41.56
CA SER A 849 -108.13 42.19 42.99
C SER A 849 -108.37 43.53 43.67
N ASP A 850 -107.49 44.51 43.46
CA ASP A 850 -107.61 45.86 44.01
C ASP A 850 -108.88 46.58 43.49
N ALA A 851 -109.20 46.43 42.21
CA ALA A 851 -110.43 46.95 41.63
C ALA A 851 -111.69 46.29 42.23
N LEU A 852 -111.67 44.98 42.48
CA LEU A 852 -112.76 44.27 43.16
C LEU A 852 -112.89 44.67 44.63
N GLU A 853 -111.79 44.93 45.35
CA GLU A 853 -111.82 45.44 46.72
C GLU A 853 -112.41 46.86 46.76
N PHE A 854 -112.06 47.71 45.78
CA PHE A 854 -112.65 49.05 45.63
C PHE A 854 -114.16 48.99 45.32
N GLU A 855 -114.60 48.09 44.42
CA GLU A 855 -116.04 47.86 44.21
C GLU A 855 -116.75 47.33 45.46
N GLN A 856 -116.11 46.45 46.24
CA GLN A 856 -116.70 45.91 47.47
C GLN A 856 -116.86 46.99 48.54
N LYS A 857 -115.87 47.88 48.71
CA LYS A 857 -115.97 49.06 49.59
C LYS A 857 -117.12 49.95 49.16
N ARG A 858 -117.21 50.32 47.88
CA ARG A 858 -118.32 51.11 47.36
C ARG A 858 -119.69 50.47 47.55
N ARG A 859 -119.82 49.15 47.33
CA ARG A 859 -121.08 48.44 47.59
C ARG A 859 -121.43 48.44 49.08
N ALA A 860 -120.45 48.29 49.97
CA ALA A 860 -120.67 48.36 51.42
C ALA A 860 -121.13 49.77 51.85
N GLU A 861 -120.53 50.82 51.30
CA GLU A 861 -120.93 52.22 51.52
C GLU A 861 -122.38 52.47 51.04
N GLU A 862 -122.72 52.05 49.81
CA GLU A 862 -124.09 52.09 49.25
C GLU A 862 -125.10 51.27 50.06
N GLN A 863 -124.65 50.17 50.71
CA GLN A 863 -125.50 49.37 51.61
C GLN A 863 -125.82 50.13 52.90
N THR A 864 -124.91 50.99 53.38
CA THR A 864 -125.08 51.78 54.62
C THR A 864 -125.84 53.09 54.43
N ASP A 865 -125.83 53.70 53.24
CA ASP A 865 -126.46 55.00 52.97
C ASP A 865 -127.99 54.94 52.71
N ARG A 866 -128.64 53.86 53.17
CA ARG A 866 -130.11 53.80 53.26
C ARG A 866 -130.55 54.49 54.54
N ASP A 867 -130.93 55.77 54.44
CA ASP A 867 -131.30 56.62 55.58
C ASP A 867 -132.59 56.14 56.30
N VAL A 868 -132.45 55.18 57.22
CA VAL A 868 -133.56 54.56 57.98
C VAL A 868 -134.08 55.52 59.05
N THR A 869 -134.91 56.47 58.63
CA THR A 869 -135.45 57.59 59.44
C THR A 869 -136.48 57.21 60.53
N TYR A 870 -136.75 55.92 60.74
CA TYR A 870 -137.69 55.39 61.73
C TYR A 870 -137.27 53.99 62.21
N CYS A 871 -137.55 53.64 63.46
CA CYS A 871 -137.19 52.31 63.97
C CYS A 871 -138.15 51.24 63.44
N LEU A 872 -137.65 50.32 62.60
CA LEU A 872 -138.45 49.24 61.99
C LEU A 872 -139.24 48.37 63.00
N SER A 873 -138.78 48.26 64.26
CA SER A 873 -139.43 47.46 65.29
C SER A 873 -140.52 48.19 66.09
N CYS A 874 -140.53 49.53 66.12
CA CYS A 874 -141.51 50.30 66.92
C CYS A 874 -142.13 51.51 66.19
N HIS A 875 -141.77 51.73 64.92
CA HIS A 875 -142.30 52.73 63.98
C HIS A 875 -142.27 54.20 64.43
N ASN A 876 -141.60 54.52 65.54
CA ASN A 876 -141.27 55.91 65.89
C ASN A 876 -140.14 56.45 65.01
N HIS A 877 -140.30 57.70 64.56
CA HIS A 877 -139.25 58.45 63.86
C HIS A 877 -138.09 58.79 64.79
N PHE A 878 -136.85 58.70 64.27
CA PHE A 878 -135.66 59.10 65.02
C PHE A 878 -135.52 60.62 65.01
N THR A 879 -135.93 61.28 66.09
CA THR A 879 -135.58 62.69 66.33
C THR A 879 -134.06 62.83 66.48
N TRP A 880 -133.52 63.99 66.09
CA TRP A 880 -132.08 64.31 66.03
C TRP A 880 -131.26 63.80 67.24
N MET A 881 -131.80 63.94 68.46
CA MET A 881 -131.10 63.57 69.70
C MET A 881 -131.06 62.07 70.01
N LEU A 882 -131.82 61.21 69.31
CA LEU A 882 -131.91 59.77 69.59
C LEU A 882 -131.04 58.88 68.69
N ARG A 883 -130.25 59.45 67.77
CA ARG A 883 -129.39 58.72 66.81
C ARG A 883 -128.29 57.81 67.39
N LYS A 884 -128.20 57.62 68.72
CA LYS A 884 -127.19 56.78 69.39
C LYS A 884 -127.70 55.84 70.50
N HIS A 885 -129.02 55.68 70.70
CA HIS A 885 -129.56 54.73 71.69
C HIS A 885 -130.52 53.72 71.07
N SER A 886 -130.12 52.44 71.09
CA SER A 886 -130.91 51.31 70.58
C SER A 886 -132.11 51.01 71.47
N CYS A 887 -133.30 50.83 70.88
CA CYS A 887 -134.49 50.38 71.59
C CYS A 887 -134.29 48.93 72.10
N ARG A 888 -134.62 48.65 73.37
CA ARG A 888 -134.23 47.41 74.06
C ARG A 888 -135.41 46.71 74.74
N SER A 889 -136.06 45.81 74.03
CA SER A 889 -136.99 44.79 74.55
C SER A 889 -137.01 43.62 73.57
N GLY A 890 -136.76 42.41 74.05
CA GLY A 890 -136.23 41.33 73.19
C GLY A 890 -137.25 40.34 72.61
N ALA A 891 -136.74 39.48 71.72
CA ALA A 891 -137.28 38.16 71.41
C ALA A 891 -136.09 37.23 71.08
N LYS A 892 -136.25 35.91 71.28
CA LYS A 892 -135.18 34.91 71.15
C LYS A 892 -134.92 34.50 69.70
N LEU A 893 -133.67 34.19 69.39
CA LEU A 893 -133.28 32.88 68.85
C LEU A 893 -131.92 32.49 69.44
#